data_AF-A0A5N5N5G0-F1
#
_entry.id   AF-A0A5N5N5G0-F1
#
_cell.length_a   1.000
_cell.length_b   1.000
_cell.length_c   1.000
_cell.angle_alpha   90.00
_cell.angle_beta   90.00
_cell.angle_gamma   90.00
#
_symmetry.space_group_name_H-M   'P 1'
#
loop_
_entity.id
_entity.type
_entity.pdbx_description
1 polymer ?
#
loop_
_entity_poly.entity_id
_entity_poly.type
_entity_poly.pdbx_seq_one_letter_code
_entity_poly.pdbx_strand_id
1 'polypeptide(L)'
;MRRLILLWLSGLLWFAPVRSHPQCLDFKPPFQPLQELQFCAMYKHFGCCDFARDQELMKKFYRIMDNFDYYGYANCAGYVQDLLCQECSPYAAHLFDAEDPSTPLRSIPGLCPDYCSTFYSKCRSTIPLLSDNPRLSQLEKDRTRLCQYLELEDSDYCFPHVLSNEALNKNLGRVTADTDGCLQLCLEEVANGLKNPLAMVHANDGTHRFFIAEQVGLVWVYLPNKSKLEKPFLNITKAVLTSPWEGDERGFLGLAFHPRFKYNGKLYVYYSVEVGFDERIRISEFRISAADMNVVDHTSERVILEIDEPASNHNGGQLLFADDGYLYIFTGDGGMAGDPFGKFGNAQNKSALLGKALRIDVDDNERGPLYRIPPDNPFVHERDARPEVYAYGVRNMWRCSVDRGDPLTKEGKGRIFCGDVGQNKYEEIDLVEKGRNYGWRAKEGFSCYDKKLCANSSLDDVLPIYAYPHKMGKSVTGGYIYRGCEYPNLNGMYIFGDFMSGRLMSLKENRNTHRWDYNEICMGLGRTCAFPGLINNYYPYVISFGEDEAGELYFLSTEVPSATSPTGVVYKIVDPSRRAPPGKCHYTPLPVQVKSKLVAFKPKETLIGFEMPTKQPPLSETDEFGAKPTESPHETTKDWIQELLDILRLEEEDIMGKTTPFPTTEPTTTTTTTTTATPRHSRKGRRKKVNPRAVLESTPILIPDVPITRSRFWSRL
;
A
#
# COMPACT_ATOMS: atom_id res chain seq x y z
N MET A 1 35.44 -14.77 25.16
CA MET A 1 36.68 -13.95 25.15
C MET A 1 37.01 -13.71 23.67
N ARG A 2 37.08 -12.52 23.06
CA ARG A 2 37.26 -11.09 23.43
C ARG A 2 36.38 -10.24 22.46
N ARG A 3 35.50 -9.37 22.97
CA ARG A 3 35.49 -7.88 22.91
C ARG A 3 35.50 -7.25 21.48
N LEU A 4 34.40 -6.64 21.01
CA LEU A 4 33.89 -5.26 21.24
C LEU A 4 34.68 -4.16 20.52
N ILE A 5 34.11 -3.60 19.43
CA ILE A 5 34.15 -2.17 19.08
C ILE A 5 32.81 -1.82 18.41
N LEU A 6 31.91 -1.20 19.17
CA LEU A 6 30.77 -0.43 18.65
C LEU A 6 31.26 1.02 18.50
N LEU A 7 31.24 1.56 17.28
CA LEU A 7 31.36 2.99 17.04
C LEU A 7 29.95 3.57 16.92
N TRP A 8 29.58 4.35 17.92
CA TRP A 8 28.39 5.19 17.95
C TRP A 8 28.59 6.37 17.00
N LEU A 9 27.78 6.45 15.94
CA LEU A 9 27.53 7.68 15.19
C LEU A 9 26.14 8.18 15.62
N SER A 10 26.11 9.02 16.65
CA SER A 10 24.95 9.83 16.99
C SER A 10 24.81 10.96 15.96
N GLY A 11 24.17 10.66 14.84
CA GLY A 11 23.67 11.70 13.95
C GLY A 11 22.50 12.42 14.62
N LEU A 12 22.55 13.76 14.64
CA LEU A 12 21.42 14.59 15.05
C LEU A 12 20.19 14.21 14.22
N LEU A 13 19.26 13.51 14.84
CA LEU A 13 17.87 13.45 14.40
C LEU A 13 17.32 14.87 14.52
N TRP A 14 17.23 15.57 13.40
CA TRP A 14 16.28 16.67 13.27
C TRP A 14 14.90 16.09 13.55
N PHE A 15 14.38 16.34 14.75
CA PHE A 15 12.95 16.18 15.02
C PHE A 15 12.22 17.17 14.11
N ALA A 16 11.78 16.69 12.96
CA ALA A 16 10.81 17.42 12.15
C ALA A 16 9.60 17.71 13.05
N PRO A 17 9.09 18.95 13.10
CA PRO A 17 7.92 19.26 13.90
C PRO A 17 6.77 18.35 13.47
N VAL A 18 6.24 17.61 14.44
CA VAL A 18 5.18 16.62 14.27
C VAL A 18 3.91 17.39 13.94
N ARG A 19 3.64 17.63 12.66
CA ARG A 19 2.35 18.19 12.23
C ARG A 19 1.27 17.18 12.58
N SER A 20 0.32 17.56 13.43
CA SER A 20 -0.85 16.72 13.68
C SER A 20 -1.69 16.62 12.40
N HIS A 21 -2.34 15.47 12.25
CA HIS A 21 -3.05 15.09 11.03
C HIS A 21 -4.56 15.19 11.29
N PRO A 22 -5.39 15.59 10.29
CA PRO A 22 -6.83 15.72 10.49
C PRO A 22 -7.46 14.42 11.00
N GLN A 23 -8.14 14.49 12.14
CA GLN A 23 -8.71 13.34 12.83
C GLN A 23 -9.97 13.74 13.61
N CYS A 24 -10.99 12.90 13.52
CA CYS A 24 -12.25 13.04 14.24
C CYS A 24 -12.21 12.34 15.60
N LEU A 25 -13.18 12.66 16.47
CA LEU A 25 -13.30 12.05 17.81
C LEU A 25 -13.58 10.53 17.79
N ASP A 26 -13.98 9.97 16.64
CA ASP A 26 -14.11 8.51 16.44
C ASP A 26 -12.79 7.86 15.96
N PHE A 27 -11.68 8.60 16.06
CA PHE A 27 -10.34 8.24 15.61
C PHE A 27 -10.23 7.90 14.11
N LYS A 28 -11.13 8.44 13.30
CA LYS A 28 -11.14 8.25 11.84
C LYS A 28 -10.85 9.56 11.11
N PRO A 29 -10.47 9.48 9.83
CA PRO A 29 -10.32 10.68 9.01
C PRO A 29 -11.63 11.49 8.95
N PRO A 30 -11.54 12.81 8.72
CA PRO A 30 -12.69 13.64 8.37
C PRO A 30 -13.29 13.24 7.02
N PHE A 31 -14.50 13.73 6.77
CA PHE A 31 -15.27 13.40 5.58
C PHE A 31 -16.04 14.61 5.04
N GLN A 32 -16.51 14.47 3.80
CA GLN A 32 -17.46 15.40 3.22
C GLN A 32 -18.88 14.94 3.55
N PRO A 33 -19.69 15.76 4.24
CA PRO A 33 -21.07 15.41 4.57
C PRO A 33 -21.92 15.13 3.30
N LEU A 34 -22.87 14.20 3.41
CA LEU A 34 -23.83 13.92 2.31
C LEU A 34 -24.84 15.05 2.11
N GLN A 35 -25.16 15.75 3.20
CA GLN A 35 -26.07 16.90 3.23
C GLN A 35 -25.34 18.04 3.91
N GLU A 36 -25.59 19.27 3.46
CA GLU A 36 -24.98 20.44 4.07
C GLU A 36 -25.41 20.60 5.54
N LEU A 37 -24.44 20.94 6.40
CA LEU A 37 -24.70 21.21 7.81
C LEU A 37 -25.38 22.57 7.96
N GLN A 38 -26.43 22.64 8.77
CA GLN A 38 -27.24 23.84 8.96
C GLN A 38 -26.78 24.63 10.18
N PHE A 39 -26.44 23.94 11.27
CA PHE A 39 -26.06 24.58 12.52
C PHE A 39 -24.56 24.91 12.54
N CYS A 40 -23.71 23.94 12.26
CA CYS A 40 -22.26 24.10 12.17
C CYS A 40 -21.81 24.42 10.73
N ALA A 41 -22.39 25.47 10.16
CA ALA A 41 -22.19 25.86 8.76
C ALA A 41 -20.73 26.11 8.37
N MET A 42 -19.84 26.42 9.32
CA MET A 42 -18.40 26.57 9.08
C MET A 42 -17.73 25.26 8.60
N TYR A 43 -18.31 24.10 8.91
CA TYR A 43 -17.81 22.77 8.50
C TYR A 43 -18.71 22.09 7.45
N LYS A 44 -19.58 22.85 6.77
CA LYS A 44 -20.58 22.29 5.84
C LYS A 44 -20.02 21.46 4.68
N HIS A 45 -18.76 21.67 4.31
CA HIS A 45 -18.13 21.01 3.16
C HIS A 45 -17.14 19.92 3.55
N PHE A 46 -16.55 19.99 4.74
CA PHE A 46 -15.55 19.03 5.19
C PHE A 46 -15.35 19.13 6.70
N GLY A 47 -15.37 18.00 7.40
CA GLY A 47 -15.24 17.95 8.85
C GLY A 47 -15.58 16.57 9.41
N CYS A 48 -16.04 16.55 10.66
CA CYS A 48 -16.29 15.33 11.43
C CYS A 48 -17.78 15.06 11.72
N CYS A 49 -18.68 15.91 11.24
CA CYS A 49 -20.11 15.78 11.45
C CYS A 49 -20.85 15.43 10.17
N ASP A 50 -21.86 14.56 10.31
CA ASP A 50 -22.94 14.45 9.34
C ASP A 50 -24.15 15.29 9.79
N PHE A 51 -25.22 15.25 9.01
CA PHE A 51 -26.45 15.98 9.33
C PHE A 51 -27.06 15.55 10.67
N ALA A 52 -27.01 14.25 11.02
CA ALA A 52 -27.57 13.77 12.26
C ALA A 52 -26.83 14.36 13.47
N ARG A 53 -25.49 14.35 13.44
CA ARG A 53 -24.68 14.95 14.50
C ARG A 53 -24.88 16.46 14.59
N ASP A 54 -24.98 17.16 13.46
CA ASP A 54 -25.27 18.60 13.42
C ASP A 54 -26.60 18.96 14.11
N GLN A 55 -27.64 18.14 13.90
CA GLN A 55 -28.93 18.31 14.58
C GLN A 55 -28.87 18.01 16.08
N GLU A 56 -28.03 17.08 16.53
CA GLU A 56 -27.78 16.83 17.95
C GLU A 56 -27.11 18.03 18.62
N LEU A 57 -26.10 18.60 17.96
CA LEU A 57 -25.41 19.81 18.43
C LEU A 57 -26.36 21.01 18.49
N MET A 58 -27.20 21.19 17.48
CA MET A 58 -28.25 22.22 17.46
C MET A 58 -29.23 22.06 18.63
N LYS A 59 -29.67 20.83 18.93
CA LYS A 59 -30.52 20.56 20.09
C LYS A 59 -29.81 20.85 21.42
N LYS A 60 -28.52 20.49 21.54
CA LYS A 60 -27.70 20.80 22.71
C LYS A 60 -27.56 22.31 22.90
N PHE A 61 -27.34 23.04 21.81
CA PHE A 61 -27.29 24.50 21.81
C PHE A 61 -28.55 25.14 22.39
N TYR A 62 -29.74 24.80 21.87
CA TYR A 62 -30.99 25.38 22.39
C TYR A 62 -31.21 25.03 23.86
N ARG A 63 -30.92 23.78 24.27
CA ARG A 63 -31.01 23.40 25.70
C ARG A 63 -30.13 24.25 26.60
N ILE A 64 -28.93 24.64 26.16
CA ILE A 64 -28.04 25.52 26.91
C ILE A 64 -28.63 26.93 26.91
N MET A 65 -28.98 27.45 25.74
CA MET A 65 -29.42 28.84 25.56
C MET A 65 -30.77 29.15 26.20
N ASP A 66 -31.65 28.15 26.39
CA ASP A 66 -32.93 28.29 27.10
C ASP A 66 -32.76 28.66 28.58
N ASN A 67 -31.55 28.55 29.14
CA ASN A 67 -31.24 29.00 30.51
C ASN A 67 -30.86 30.48 30.61
N PHE A 68 -30.79 31.20 29.48
CA PHE A 68 -30.34 32.59 29.42
C PHE A 68 -31.47 33.53 29.01
N ASP A 69 -31.42 34.74 29.54
CA ASP A 69 -32.29 35.83 29.10
C ASP A 69 -31.83 36.37 27.72
N TYR A 70 -32.57 37.37 27.20
CA TYR A 70 -32.23 37.99 25.92
C TYR A 70 -30.79 38.51 25.86
N TYR A 71 -30.29 39.11 26.94
CA TYR A 71 -28.95 39.67 26.99
C TYR A 71 -27.87 38.58 27.02
N GLY A 72 -28.08 37.51 27.79
CA GLY A 72 -27.22 36.34 27.79
C GLY A 72 -27.21 35.66 26.42
N TYR A 73 -28.37 35.52 25.79
CA TYR A 73 -28.48 34.99 24.44
C TYR A 73 -27.66 35.81 23.43
N ALA A 74 -27.90 37.12 23.37
CA ALA A 74 -27.23 38.01 22.43
C ALA A 74 -25.71 38.04 22.60
N ASN A 75 -25.21 37.88 23.83
CA ASN A 75 -23.77 37.89 24.12
C ASN A 75 -23.10 36.52 23.93
N CYS A 76 -23.82 35.42 24.16
CA CYS A 76 -23.21 34.09 24.29
C CYS A 76 -23.59 33.06 23.26
N ALA A 77 -24.69 33.25 22.53
CA ALA A 77 -25.12 32.31 21.49
C ALA A 77 -23.98 31.99 20.50
N GLY A 78 -23.27 33.01 19.99
CA GLY A 78 -22.15 32.80 19.06
C GLY A 78 -21.04 31.93 19.66
N TYR A 79 -20.59 32.24 20.88
CA TYR A 79 -19.54 31.47 21.54
C TYR A 79 -19.97 30.03 21.82
N VAL A 80 -21.19 29.81 22.32
CA VAL A 80 -21.69 28.46 22.61
C VAL A 80 -21.79 27.65 21.32
N GLN A 81 -22.29 28.25 20.23
CA GLN A 81 -22.32 27.61 18.92
C GLN A 81 -20.91 27.26 18.44
N ASP A 82 -19.96 28.19 18.50
CA ASP A 82 -18.58 27.97 18.09
C ASP A 82 -17.93 26.80 18.84
N LEU A 83 -18.10 26.74 20.16
CA LEU A 83 -17.55 25.68 21.01
C LEU A 83 -18.16 24.31 20.69
N LEU A 84 -19.49 24.25 20.53
CA LEU A 84 -20.18 23.00 20.19
C LEU A 84 -19.80 22.51 18.79
N CYS A 85 -19.63 23.42 17.84
CA CYS A 85 -19.29 23.08 16.47
C CYS A 85 -17.85 22.58 16.31
N GLN A 86 -16.98 22.73 17.31
CA GLN A 86 -15.62 22.16 17.24
C GLN A 86 -15.61 20.63 17.18
N GLU A 87 -16.69 19.96 17.61
CA GLU A 87 -16.84 18.52 17.37
C GLU A 87 -16.90 18.16 15.87
N CYS A 88 -17.31 19.12 15.04
CA CYS A 88 -17.36 18.99 13.59
C CYS A 88 -16.04 19.42 12.91
N SER A 89 -15.08 19.93 13.68
CA SER A 89 -13.78 20.33 13.16
C SER A 89 -13.04 19.14 12.55
N PRO A 90 -12.35 19.31 11.41
CA PRO A 90 -11.46 18.29 10.87
C PRO A 90 -10.27 17.97 11.80
N TYR A 91 -10.02 18.81 12.80
CA TYR A 91 -9.01 18.63 13.85
C TYR A 91 -9.65 18.34 15.22
N ALA A 92 -10.88 17.82 15.25
CA ALA A 92 -11.61 17.62 16.51
C ALA A 92 -10.81 16.77 17.51
N ALA A 93 -10.15 15.69 17.08
CA ALA A 93 -9.33 14.90 18.00
C ALA A 93 -8.26 15.74 18.71
N HIS A 94 -7.55 16.59 17.98
CA HIS A 94 -6.53 17.46 18.56
C HIS A 94 -7.14 18.57 19.45
N LEU A 95 -8.23 19.19 19.01
CA LEU A 95 -8.91 20.23 19.79
C LEU A 95 -9.43 19.71 21.14
N PHE A 96 -9.71 18.42 21.27
CA PHE A 96 -10.23 17.82 22.49
C PHE A 96 -9.23 16.90 23.23
N ASP A 97 -7.94 16.94 22.87
CA ASP A 97 -6.87 16.05 23.38
C ASP A 97 -7.24 14.55 23.31
N ALA A 98 -7.88 14.15 22.20
CA ALA A 98 -8.36 12.80 21.92
C ALA A 98 -7.65 12.16 20.71
N GLU A 99 -6.37 12.46 20.53
CA GLU A 99 -5.54 11.86 19.49
C GLU A 99 -5.16 10.41 19.84
N ASP A 100 -5.15 10.06 21.12
CA ASP A 100 -4.91 8.71 21.61
C ASP A 100 -6.05 8.21 22.52
N PRO A 101 -6.33 6.88 22.57
CA PRO A 101 -7.41 6.34 23.39
C PRO A 101 -7.18 6.39 24.90
N SER A 102 -5.96 6.72 25.35
CA SER A 102 -5.58 6.72 26.76
C SER A 102 -5.68 8.10 27.42
N THR A 103 -5.71 9.18 26.63
CA THR A 103 -5.93 10.53 27.13
C THR A 103 -7.43 10.79 27.37
N PRO A 104 -7.82 11.28 28.56
CA PRO A 104 -9.21 11.63 28.82
C PRO A 104 -9.71 12.74 27.89
N LEU A 105 -10.79 12.46 27.18
CA LEU A 105 -11.45 13.42 26.29
C LEU A 105 -11.84 14.69 27.05
N ARG A 106 -11.42 15.84 26.53
CA ARG A 106 -11.84 17.15 27.05
C ARG A 106 -13.29 17.42 26.69
N SER A 107 -13.95 18.19 27.53
CA SER A 107 -15.36 18.55 27.35
C SER A 107 -15.56 19.91 26.69
N ILE A 108 -14.53 20.76 26.71
CA ILE A 108 -14.47 22.04 26.00
C ILE A 108 -13.22 21.99 25.11
N PRO A 109 -13.31 22.41 23.84
CA PRO A 109 -12.19 22.40 22.93
C PRO A 109 -11.08 23.36 23.38
N GLY A 110 -9.88 23.12 22.88
CA GLY A 110 -8.72 23.99 23.06
C GLY A 110 -8.94 25.37 22.43
N LEU A 111 -8.74 26.43 23.20
CA LEU A 111 -8.99 27.82 22.78
C LEU A 111 -7.70 28.62 22.74
N CYS A 112 -7.59 29.51 21.75
CA CYS A 112 -6.50 30.48 21.72
C CYS A 112 -6.63 31.46 22.89
N PRO A 113 -5.52 31.92 23.50
CA PRO A 113 -5.57 32.74 24.71
C PRO A 113 -6.39 34.04 24.58
N ASP A 114 -6.36 34.69 23.42
CA ASP A 114 -7.12 35.88 23.08
C ASP A 114 -8.63 35.61 23.00
N TYR A 115 -9.01 34.52 22.33
CA TYR A 115 -10.40 34.09 22.20
C TYR A 115 -10.97 33.63 23.56
N CYS A 116 -10.20 32.82 24.31
CA CYS A 116 -10.59 32.39 25.65
C CYS A 116 -10.83 33.56 26.59
N SER A 117 -9.95 34.55 26.59
CA SER A 117 -10.09 35.75 27.44
C SER A 117 -11.39 36.51 27.14
N THR A 118 -11.76 36.58 25.85
CA THR A 118 -13.00 37.23 25.42
C THR A 118 -14.22 36.40 25.79
N PHE A 119 -14.20 35.09 25.52
CA PHE A 119 -15.24 34.14 25.93
C PHE A 119 -15.50 34.20 27.44
N TYR A 120 -14.44 34.17 28.25
CA TYR A 120 -14.54 34.26 29.70
C TYR A 120 -15.26 35.53 30.15
N SER A 121 -14.88 36.68 29.58
CA SER A 121 -15.42 37.98 29.97
C SER A 121 -16.92 38.13 29.69
N LYS A 122 -17.42 37.45 28.65
CA LYS A 122 -18.81 37.55 28.20
C LYS A 122 -19.68 36.40 28.69
N CYS A 123 -19.14 35.18 28.74
CA CYS A 123 -19.93 33.95 28.67
C CYS A 123 -19.47 32.82 29.60
N ARG A 124 -18.60 33.09 30.57
CA ARG A 124 -18.12 32.05 31.52
C ARG A 124 -19.25 31.28 32.22
N SER A 125 -20.41 31.90 32.44
CA SER A 125 -21.58 31.27 33.07
C SER A 125 -22.18 30.11 32.25
N THR A 126 -21.79 29.96 30.98
CA THR A 126 -22.17 28.83 30.13
C THR A 126 -21.35 27.57 30.40
N ILE A 127 -20.18 27.68 31.06
CA ILE A 127 -19.23 26.57 31.26
C ILE A 127 -19.88 25.37 31.99
N PRO A 128 -20.63 25.53 33.09
CA PRO A 128 -21.28 24.41 33.77
C PRO A 128 -22.35 23.71 32.92
N LEU A 129 -22.86 24.36 31.87
CA LEU A 129 -23.85 23.78 30.94
C LEU A 129 -23.18 23.14 29.71
N LEU A 130 -21.95 23.52 29.41
CA LEU A 130 -21.14 22.94 28.34
C LEU A 130 -20.43 21.65 28.79
N SER A 131 -20.08 21.57 30.08
CA SER A 131 -19.28 20.50 30.64
C SER A 131 -19.70 20.12 32.05
N ASP A 132 -19.82 18.80 32.29
CA ASP A 132 -20.02 18.22 33.62
C ASP A 132 -18.69 18.04 34.39
N ASN A 133 -17.56 18.52 33.86
CA ASN A 133 -16.26 18.37 34.51
C ASN A 133 -16.17 19.29 35.76
N PRO A 134 -16.04 18.72 36.98
CA PRO A 134 -16.01 19.50 38.21
C PRO A 134 -14.81 20.45 38.28
N ARG A 135 -13.70 20.12 37.62
CA ARG A 135 -12.50 20.98 37.57
C ARG A 135 -12.77 22.27 36.80
N LEU A 136 -13.49 22.20 35.68
CA LEU A 136 -13.86 23.39 34.90
C LEU A 136 -14.78 24.31 35.70
N SER A 137 -15.71 23.74 36.47
CA SER A 137 -16.58 24.51 37.37
C SER A 137 -15.80 25.24 38.48
N GLN A 138 -14.72 24.63 39.01
CA GLN A 138 -13.86 25.28 39.99
C GLN A 138 -13.02 26.41 39.37
N LEU A 139 -12.57 26.23 38.14
CA LEU A 139 -11.74 27.19 37.41
C LEU A 139 -12.53 28.38 36.84
N GLU A 140 -13.86 28.30 36.76
CA GLU A 140 -14.75 29.36 36.23
C GLU A 140 -14.54 30.73 36.91
N LYS A 141 -14.01 30.76 38.14
CA LYS A 141 -13.78 32.01 38.90
C LYS A 141 -12.47 32.71 38.56
N ASP A 142 -11.52 32.03 37.92
CA ASP A 142 -10.18 32.53 37.61
C ASP A 142 -9.92 32.46 36.10
N ARG A 143 -9.93 33.64 35.45
CA ARG A 143 -9.71 33.77 34.00
C ARG A 143 -8.39 33.13 33.57
N THR A 144 -7.32 33.42 34.31
CA THR A 144 -5.96 33.03 33.91
C THR A 144 -5.83 31.52 33.99
N ARG A 145 -6.26 30.92 35.10
CA ARG A 145 -6.20 29.48 35.28
C ARG A 145 -7.11 28.72 34.33
N LEU A 146 -8.30 29.25 34.05
CA LEU A 146 -9.22 28.65 33.09
C LEU A 146 -8.64 28.69 31.67
N CYS A 147 -8.10 29.82 31.22
CA CYS A 147 -7.53 29.90 29.89
C CYS A 147 -6.24 29.10 29.74
N GLN A 148 -5.40 29.03 30.78
CA GLN A 148 -4.26 28.09 30.81
C GLN A 148 -4.71 26.64 30.74
N TYR A 149 -5.82 26.29 31.41
CA TYR A 149 -6.39 24.95 31.31
C TYR A 149 -6.96 24.68 29.91
N LEU A 150 -7.54 25.68 29.25
CA LEU A 150 -8.12 25.59 27.91
C LEU A 150 -7.11 25.72 26.77
N GLU A 151 -5.86 26.06 27.05
CA GLU A 151 -4.79 26.16 26.06
C GLU A 151 -4.33 24.76 25.64
N LEU A 152 -3.94 24.61 24.37
CA LEU A 152 -3.34 23.39 23.83
C LEU A 152 -1.82 23.52 23.90
N GLU A 153 -1.13 22.39 24.00
CA GLU A 153 0.35 22.37 23.91
C GLU A 153 0.83 22.85 22.54
N ASP A 154 0.08 22.53 21.47
CA ASP A 154 0.33 23.01 20.12
C ASP A 154 -0.58 24.21 19.81
N SER A 155 0.01 25.41 19.86
CA SER A 155 -0.71 26.66 19.63
C SER A 155 -1.26 26.81 18.20
N ASP A 156 -0.72 26.07 17.22
CA ASP A 156 -1.16 26.20 15.83
C ASP A 156 -2.59 25.67 15.60
N TYR A 157 -3.08 24.83 16.52
CA TYR A 157 -4.40 24.18 16.43
C TYR A 157 -5.44 24.78 17.36
N CYS A 158 -5.12 25.84 18.11
CA CYS A 158 -6.10 26.46 18.99
C CYS A 158 -7.26 27.11 18.19
N PHE A 159 -8.48 27.07 18.74
CA PHE A 159 -9.61 27.74 18.12
C PHE A 159 -9.68 29.24 18.52
N PRO A 160 -9.93 30.17 17.59
CA PRO A 160 -10.29 29.98 16.18
C PRO A 160 -9.11 30.04 15.18
N HIS A 161 -7.88 30.27 15.63
CA HIS A 161 -6.74 30.51 14.73
C HIS A 161 -6.48 29.34 13.78
N VAL A 162 -6.79 28.10 14.20
CA VAL A 162 -6.73 26.88 13.37
C VAL A 162 -7.53 27.00 12.07
N LEU A 163 -8.65 27.73 12.05
CA LEU A 163 -9.47 27.92 10.86
C LEU A 163 -8.81 28.82 9.80
N SER A 164 -7.95 29.73 10.25
CA SER A 164 -7.23 30.68 9.39
C SER A 164 -5.81 30.22 9.04
N ASN A 165 -5.33 29.13 9.63
CA ASN A 165 -3.98 28.64 9.39
C ASN A 165 -3.86 28.03 7.98
N GLU A 166 -3.22 28.76 7.06
CA GLU A 166 -3.07 28.31 5.67
C GLU A 166 -2.23 27.03 5.55
N ALA A 167 -1.19 26.88 6.39
CA ALA A 167 -0.31 25.72 6.35
C ALA A 167 -1.06 24.42 6.69
N LEU A 168 -2.01 24.48 7.62
CA LEU A 168 -2.84 23.34 8.00
C LEU A 168 -3.94 23.06 6.97
N ASN A 169 -4.60 24.10 6.45
CA ASN A 169 -5.83 23.94 5.68
C ASN A 169 -5.65 23.82 4.16
N LYS A 170 -4.48 24.17 3.59
CA LYS A 170 -4.26 24.26 2.13
C LYS A 170 -4.61 22.98 1.36
N ASN A 171 -4.28 21.81 1.90
CA ASN A 171 -4.47 20.50 1.26
C ASN A 171 -5.42 19.59 2.04
N LEU A 172 -6.25 20.18 2.90
CA LEU A 172 -7.11 19.43 3.81
C LEU A 172 -8.05 18.48 3.05
N GLY A 173 -8.08 17.21 3.49
CA GLY A 173 -8.92 16.17 2.91
C GLY A 173 -8.44 15.60 1.59
N ARG A 174 -7.20 15.88 1.17
CA ARG A 174 -6.57 15.32 -0.03
C ARG A 174 -5.37 14.45 0.35
N VAL A 175 -5.22 13.32 -0.33
CA VAL A 175 -3.94 12.60 -0.38
C VAL A 175 -3.01 13.42 -1.26
N THR A 176 -1.95 13.96 -0.67
CA THR A 176 -0.94 14.73 -1.40
C THR A 176 0.43 14.13 -1.23
N ALA A 177 1.25 14.32 -2.26
CA ALA A 177 2.66 14.02 -2.18
C ALA A 177 3.32 14.96 -1.16
N ASP A 178 4.23 14.43 -0.35
CA ASP A 178 5.11 15.22 0.51
C ASP A 178 6.18 15.98 -0.32
N THR A 179 7.12 16.63 0.37
CA THR A 179 8.22 17.37 -0.28
C THR A 179 9.15 16.46 -1.10
N ASP A 180 9.19 15.18 -0.79
CA ASP A 180 9.98 14.18 -1.49
C ASP A 180 9.21 13.53 -2.66
N GLY A 181 7.96 13.97 -2.88
CA GLY A 181 7.11 13.51 -3.99
C GLY A 181 6.32 12.24 -3.68
N CYS A 182 6.18 11.87 -2.40
CA CYS A 182 5.58 10.61 -2.00
C CYS A 182 4.17 10.75 -1.40
N LEU A 183 3.21 9.96 -1.89
CA LEU A 183 1.85 9.93 -1.35
C LEU A 183 1.83 9.20 -0.01
N GLN A 184 1.47 9.93 1.04
CA GLN A 184 1.47 9.42 2.41
C GLN A 184 0.19 8.62 2.69
N LEU A 185 0.32 7.32 2.90
CA LEU A 185 -0.75 6.39 3.28
C LEU A 185 -0.40 5.65 4.57
N CYS A 186 -1.41 5.04 5.18
CA CYS A 186 -1.26 4.19 6.35
C CYS A 186 -1.77 2.79 6.05
N LEU A 187 -1.46 1.85 6.93
CA LEU A 187 -1.89 0.46 6.78
C LEU A 187 -2.67 0.00 7.99
N GLU A 188 -3.54 -0.97 7.78
CA GLU A 188 -4.15 -1.76 8.84
C GLU A 188 -3.81 -3.23 8.63
N GLU A 189 -3.25 -3.89 9.65
CA GLU A 189 -3.00 -5.32 9.62
C GLU A 189 -4.33 -6.09 9.67
N VAL A 190 -4.55 -7.06 8.77
CA VAL A 190 -5.83 -7.83 8.73
C VAL A 190 -5.66 -9.34 8.84
N ALA A 191 -4.48 -9.86 8.54
CA ALA A 191 -4.13 -11.27 8.74
C ALA A 191 -2.60 -11.41 8.91
N ASN A 192 -2.14 -12.32 9.77
CA ASN A 192 -0.72 -12.59 9.98
C ASN A 192 -0.45 -14.08 10.23
N GLY A 193 0.83 -14.44 10.22
CA GLY A 193 1.29 -15.80 10.48
C GLY A 193 1.04 -16.74 9.29
N LEU A 194 0.94 -16.19 8.09
CA LEU A 194 0.65 -16.91 6.86
C LEU A 194 1.93 -17.45 6.22
N LYS A 195 1.81 -18.58 5.52
CA LYS A 195 2.91 -19.20 4.78
C LYS A 195 2.95 -18.71 3.34
N ASN A 196 3.79 -17.71 3.07
CA ASN A 196 3.96 -17.05 1.78
C ASN A 196 2.63 -16.86 1.00
N PRO A 197 1.76 -15.93 1.45
CA PRO A 197 0.41 -15.83 0.92
C PRO A 197 0.43 -15.20 -0.48
N LEU A 198 -0.09 -15.92 -1.48
CA LEU A 198 0.03 -15.56 -2.90
C LEU A 198 -1.27 -14.99 -3.50
N ALA A 199 -2.43 -15.28 -2.91
CA ALA A 199 -3.70 -14.74 -3.38
C ALA A 199 -4.62 -14.34 -2.23
N MET A 200 -5.32 -13.22 -2.40
CA MET A 200 -6.47 -12.83 -1.60
C MET A 200 -7.62 -12.48 -2.54
N VAL A 201 -8.75 -13.15 -2.39
CA VAL A 201 -9.93 -12.93 -3.24
C VAL A 201 -11.22 -12.98 -2.42
N HIS A 202 -12.30 -12.42 -2.96
CA HIS A 202 -13.65 -12.58 -2.43
C HIS A 202 -14.50 -13.46 -3.36
N ALA A 203 -15.59 -14.02 -2.84
CA ALA A 203 -16.48 -14.92 -3.60
C ALA A 203 -17.62 -14.20 -4.34
N ASN A 204 -17.79 -12.89 -4.10
CA ASN A 204 -18.86 -12.06 -4.67
C ASN A 204 -20.26 -12.69 -4.46
N ASP A 205 -20.47 -13.30 -3.28
CA ASP A 205 -21.68 -14.03 -2.92
C ASP A 205 -22.57 -13.25 -1.93
N GLY A 206 -22.17 -12.03 -1.55
CA GLY A 206 -22.78 -11.14 -0.57
C GLY A 206 -22.36 -11.42 0.86
N THR A 207 -21.47 -12.40 1.12
CA THR A 207 -21.05 -12.75 2.48
C THR A 207 -19.89 -11.90 2.99
N HIS A 208 -19.21 -11.15 2.11
CA HIS A 208 -17.99 -10.39 2.41
C HIS A 208 -16.89 -11.25 3.07
N ARG A 209 -16.91 -12.57 2.83
CA ARG A 209 -15.77 -13.43 3.15
C ARG A 209 -14.65 -13.15 2.16
N PHE A 210 -13.43 -13.18 2.67
CA PHE A 210 -12.24 -13.20 1.85
C PHE A 210 -11.45 -14.47 2.10
N PHE A 211 -10.75 -14.91 1.07
CA PHE A 211 -10.04 -16.18 1.01
C PHE A 211 -8.58 -15.89 0.75
N ILE A 212 -7.71 -16.36 1.64
CA ILE A 212 -6.26 -16.17 1.51
C ILE A 212 -5.63 -17.52 1.18
N ALA A 213 -4.92 -17.59 0.06
CA ALA A 213 -4.20 -18.78 -0.39
C ALA A 213 -2.71 -18.66 -0.06
N GLU A 214 -2.17 -19.71 0.56
CA GLU A 214 -0.76 -19.89 0.89
C GLU A 214 -0.07 -20.73 -0.20
N GLN A 215 1.18 -20.39 -0.53
CA GLN A 215 1.96 -21.06 -1.58
C GLN A 215 2.00 -22.60 -1.44
N VAL A 216 1.93 -23.10 -0.20
CA VAL A 216 1.91 -24.54 0.10
C VAL A 216 0.64 -25.28 -0.32
N GLY A 217 -0.40 -24.60 -0.82
CA GLY A 217 -1.65 -25.24 -1.24
C GLY A 217 -2.73 -25.30 -0.15
N LEU A 218 -2.75 -24.30 0.73
CA LEU A 218 -3.83 -24.09 1.71
C LEU A 218 -4.59 -22.81 1.37
N VAL A 219 -5.92 -22.87 1.48
CA VAL A 219 -6.78 -21.68 1.38
C VAL A 219 -7.54 -21.51 2.68
N TRP A 220 -7.48 -20.32 3.27
CA TRP A 220 -8.14 -19.99 4.53
C TRP A 220 -9.34 -19.08 4.30
N VAL A 221 -10.42 -19.28 5.08
CA VAL A 221 -11.58 -18.38 5.08
C VAL A 221 -11.46 -17.37 6.21
N TYR A 222 -11.66 -16.11 5.88
CA TYR A 222 -11.79 -15.01 6.83
C TYR A 222 -13.18 -14.39 6.73
N LEU A 223 -13.73 -14.01 7.89
CA LEU A 223 -15.00 -13.33 8.01
C LEU A 223 -14.81 -11.79 7.97
N PRO A 224 -15.88 -11.00 7.76
CA PRO A 224 -15.79 -9.53 7.72
C PRO A 224 -15.17 -8.90 8.98
N ASN A 225 -15.28 -9.57 10.14
CA ASN A 225 -14.66 -9.14 11.40
C ASN A 225 -13.18 -9.58 11.53
N LYS A 226 -12.55 -10.03 10.43
CA LYS A 226 -11.17 -10.52 10.32
C LYS A 226 -10.89 -11.85 11.03
N SER A 227 -11.87 -12.46 11.68
CA SER A 227 -11.68 -13.77 12.28
C SER A 227 -11.49 -14.85 11.21
N LYS A 228 -10.57 -15.79 11.48
CA LYS A 228 -10.22 -16.90 10.58
C LYS A 228 -10.92 -18.17 11.00
N LEU A 229 -11.40 -18.97 10.05
CA LEU A 229 -11.88 -20.32 10.33
C LEU A 229 -10.69 -21.27 10.58
N GLU A 230 -10.80 -22.11 11.62
CA GLU A 230 -9.74 -23.08 11.98
C GLU A 230 -9.54 -24.16 10.91
N LYS A 231 -10.60 -24.54 10.18
CA LYS A 231 -10.50 -25.48 9.06
C LYS A 231 -10.24 -24.73 7.76
N PRO A 232 -9.29 -25.19 6.92
CA PRO A 232 -9.05 -24.58 5.62
C PRO A 232 -10.24 -24.79 4.68
N PHE A 233 -10.46 -23.83 3.80
CA PHE A 233 -11.41 -23.91 2.69
C PHE A 233 -11.02 -25.01 1.69
N LEU A 234 -9.73 -25.05 1.35
CA LEU A 234 -9.13 -26.00 0.42
C LEU A 234 -7.76 -26.43 0.97
N ASN A 235 -7.46 -27.73 0.89
CA ASN A 235 -6.13 -28.25 1.19
C ASN A 235 -5.66 -29.23 0.09
N ILE A 236 -4.79 -28.75 -0.79
CA ILE A 236 -4.15 -29.54 -1.86
C ILE A 236 -2.64 -29.63 -1.69
N THR A 237 -2.14 -29.47 -0.46
CA THR A 237 -0.70 -29.52 -0.10
C THR A 237 0.04 -30.76 -0.60
N LYS A 238 -0.66 -31.88 -0.79
CA LYS A 238 -0.07 -33.14 -1.30
C LYS A 238 0.16 -33.15 -2.81
N ALA A 239 -0.58 -32.33 -3.56
CA ALA A 239 -0.50 -32.25 -5.01
C ALA A 239 0.39 -31.09 -5.48
N VAL A 240 0.47 -30.02 -4.69
CA VAL A 240 1.25 -28.82 -5.02
C VAL A 240 2.74 -29.11 -4.97
N LEU A 241 3.42 -28.86 -6.09
CA LEU A 241 4.87 -28.84 -6.18
C LEU A 241 5.39 -27.49 -5.69
N THR A 242 6.19 -27.50 -4.62
CA THR A 242 6.85 -26.32 -4.07
C THR A 242 8.04 -26.74 -3.21
N SER A 243 8.84 -25.79 -2.75
CA SER A 243 10.02 -26.05 -1.93
C SER A 243 10.24 -24.97 -0.86
N PRO A 244 11.10 -25.21 0.14
CA PRO A 244 11.45 -24.18 1.12
C PRO A 244 12.44 -23.14 0.58
N TRP A 245 12.93 -23.26 -0.67
CA TRP A 245 13.90 -22.33 -1.24
C TRP A 245 13.28 -20.92 -1.34
N GLU A 246 14.05 -19.90 -0.95
CA GLU A 246 13.62 -18.51 -1.09
C GLU A 246 13.49 -18.15 -2.57
N GLY A 247 12.35 -17.58 -2.95
CA GLY A 247 12.05 -17.21 -4.33
C GLY A 247 11.69 -18.36 -5.27
N ASP A 248 11.37 -19.55 -4.75
CA ASP A 248 10.74 -20.59 -5.59
C ASP A 248 9.39 -20.08 -6.09
N GLU A 249 9.21 -20.01 -7.40
CA GLU A 249 7.99 -19.52 -8.04
C GLU A 249 6.91 -20.60 -8.14
N ARG A 250 7.25 -21.87 -7.88
CA ARG A 250 6.30 -22.98 -7.91
C ARG A 250 5.45 -23.03 -6.66
N GLY A 251 4.20 -23.44 -6.81
CA GLY A 251 3.30 -23.65 -5.68
C GLY A 251 1.84 -23.47 -6.05
N PHE A 252 1.03 -23.05 -5.09
CA PHE A 252 -0.33 -22.57 -5.31
C PHE A 252 -0.29 -21.09 -5.70
N LEU A 253 -0.62 -20.75 -6.95
CA LEU A 253 -0.33 -19.42 -7.50
C LEU A 253 -1.57 -18.57 -7.75
N GLY A 254 -2.73 -19.20 -7.95
CA GLY A 254 -3.98 -18.48 -8.29
C GLY A 254 -5.25 -19.14 -7.79
N LEU A 255 -6.24 -18.31 -7.49
CA LEU A 255 -7.59 -18.69 -7.11
C LEU A 255 -8.57 -17.70 -7.73
N ALA A 256 -9.63 -18.19 -8.37
CA ALA A 256 -10.74 -17.37 -8.85
C ALA A 256 -12.07 -18.07 -8.57
N PHE A 257 -13.06 -17.32 -8.10
CA PHE A 257 -14.43 -17.79 -7.99
C PHE A 257 -15.18 -17.52 -9.29
N HIS A 258 -16.05 -18.44 -9.69
CA HIS A 258 -16.91 -18.22 -10.84
C HIS A 258 -17.82 -16.98 -10.61
N PRO A 259 -18.12 -16.15 -11.62
CA PRO A 259 -19.00 -14.98 -11.44
C PRO A 259 -20.41 -15.33 -10.93
N ARG A 260 -20.82 -16.59 -11.14
CA ARG A 260 -22.07 -17.20 -10.65
C ARG A 260 -21.87 -18.13 -9.45
N PHE A 261 -20.78 -17.98 -8.69
CA PHE A 261 -20.39 -18.85 -7.58
C PHE A 261 -21.50 -19.07 -6.56
N LYS A 262 -22.27 -18.02 -6.23
CA LYS A 262 -23.44 -18.12 -5.35
C LYS A 262 -24.44 -19.19 -5.76
N TYR A 263 -24.54 -19.49 -7.06
CA TYR A 263 -25.49 -20.43 -7.63
C TYR A 263 -24.87 -21.76 -8.02
N ASN A 264 -23.66 -21.76 -8.58
CA ASN A 264 -23.02 -22.97 -9.11
C ASN A 264 -21.93 -23.55 -8.21
N GLY A 265 -21.48 -22.80 -7.20
CA GLY A 265 -20.46 -23.22 -6.25
C GLY A 265 -19.07 -23.48 -6.86
N LYS A 266 -18.81 -23.03 -8.10
CA LYS A 266 -17.57 -23.31 -8.84
C LYS A 266 -16.44 -22.35 -8.51
N LEU A 267 -15.25 -22.89 -8.33
CA LEU A 267 -14.00 -22.13 -8.20
C LEU A 267 -12.90 -22.78 -9.04
N TYR A 268 -11.86 -22.01 -9.36
CA TYR A 268 -10.74 -22.41 -10.18
C TYR A 268 -9.43 -22.10 -9.48
N VAL A 269 -8.48 -23.02 -9.54
CA VAL A 269 -7.16 -22.87 -8.93
C VAL A 269 -6.06 -23.11 -9.95
N TYR A 270 -4.95 -22.39 -9.80
CA TYR A 270 -3.74 -22.49 -10.63
C TYR A 270 -2.58 -22.89 -9.74
N TYR A 271 -1.92 -24.00 -10.04
CA TYR A 271 -0.83 -24.50 -9.22
C TYR A 271 0.15 -25.38 -10.00
N SER A 272 1.41 -25.39 -9.53
CA SER A 272 2.45 -26.26 -10.05
C SER A 272 2.26 -27.69 -9.53
N VAL A 273 2.47 -28.67 -10.40
CA VAL A 273 2.42 -30.10 -10.09
C VAL A 273 3.59 -30.83 -10.75
N GLU A 274 3.95 -31.99 -10.19
CA GLU A 274 4.86 -32.93 -10.83
C GLU A 274 4.04 -34.13 -11.34
N VAL A 275 4.12 -34.43 -12.64
CA VAL A 275 3.46 -35.59 -13.25
C VAL A 275 4.53 -36.48 -13.85
N GLY A 276 4.89 -37.54 -13.14
CA GLY A 276 6.04 -38.38 -13.51
C GLY A 276 7.35 -37.67 -13.18
N PHE A 277 8.06 -37.21 -14.21
CA PHE A 277 9.28 -36.39 -14.08
C PHE A 277 9.12 -35.00 -14.70
N ASP A 278 7.93 -34.68 -15.21
CA ASP A 278 7.63 -33.42 -15.90
C ASP A 278 6.94 -32.46 -14.92
N GLU A 279 7.44 -31.24 -14.84
CA GLU A 279 6.78 -30.14 -14.14
C GLU A 279 5.68 -29.57 -15.03
N ARG A 280 4.51 -29.31 -14.45
CA ARG A 280 3.36 -28.72 -15.16
C ARG A 280 2.70 -27.65 -14.33
N ILE A 281 2.08 -26.71 -15.02
CA ILE A 281 0.99 -25.93 -14.47
C ILE A 281 -0.31 -26.69 -14.65
N ARG A 282 -1.10 -26.75 -13.59
CA ARG A 282 -2.45 -27.31 -13.60
C ARG A 282 -3.47 -26.24 -13.21
N ILE A 283 -4.52 -26.14 -14.03
CA ILE A 283 -5.72 -25.37 -13.75
C ILE A 283 -6.84 -26.35 -13.45
N SER A 284 -7.36 -26.34 -12.23
CA SER A 284 -8.44 -27.24 -11.79
C SER A 284 -9.70 -26.46 -11.41
N GLU A 285 -10.86 -26.97 -11.83
CA GLU A 285 -12.18 -26.59 -11.33
C GLU A 285 -12.50 -27.43 -10.09
N PHE A 286 -13.03 -26.79 -9.06
CA PHE A 286 -13.60 -27.43 -7.87
C PHE A 286 -15.02 -26.88 -7.60
N ARG A 287 -15.76 -27.61 -6.78
CA ARG A 287 -17.05 -27.17 -6.23
C ARG A 287 -17.03 -27.15 -4.71
N ILE A 288 -17.77 -26.21 -4.12
CA ILE A 288 -18.01 -26.22 -2.67
C ILE A 288 -18.78 -27.46 -2.23
N SER A 289 -18.57 -27.87 -0.99
CA SER A 289 -19.33 -28.94 -0.36
C SER A 289 -20.80 -28.53 -0.20
N ALA A 290 -21.71 -29.43 -0.58
CA ALA A 290 -23.14 -29.27 -0.30
C ALA A 290 -23.44 -29.25 1.21
N ALA A 291 -22.54 -29.77 2.04
CA ALA A 291 -22.71 -29.81 3.48
C ALA A 291 -22.12 -28.60 4.20
N ASP A 292 -21.14 -27.88 3.63
CA ASP A 292 -20.48 -26.75 4.29
C ASP A 292 -19.98 -25.73 3.27
N MET A 293 -20.53 -24.51 3.32
CA MET A 293 -20.17 -23.41 2.42
C MET A 293 -18.73 -22.90 2.60
N ASN A 294 -18.03 -23.33 3.65
CA ASN A 294 -16.65 -22.95 3.94
C ASN A 294 -15.66 -24.07 3.66
N VAL A 295 -16.05 -25.12 2.92
CA VAL A 295 -15.19 -26.25 2.56
C VAL A 295 -15.42 -26.65 1.11
N VAL A 296 -14.35 -26.93 0.38
CA VAL A 296 -14.39 -27.50 -0.98
C VAL A 296 -14.59 -29.01 -0.93
N ASP A 297 -15.41 -29.55 -1.83
CA ASP A 297 -15.48 -30.99 -2.07
C ASP A 297 -14.29 -31.42 -2.93
N HIS A 298 -13.28 -32.04 -2.31
CA HIS A 298 -12.10 -32.52 -3.02
C HIS A 298 -12.40 -33.57 -4.10
N THR A 299 -13.51 -34.30 -4.01
CA THR A 299 -13.89 -35.30 -5.03
C THR A 299 -14.48 -34.65 -6.30
N SER A 300 -14.78 -33.35 -6.25
CA SER A 300 -15.32 -32.59 -7.37
C SER A 300 -14.25 -32.07 -8.33
N GLU A 301 -12.96 -32.32 -8.07
CA GLU A 301 -11.86 -31.83 -8.90
C GLU A 301 -12.01 -32.23 -10.36
N ARG A 302 -11.87 -31.24 -11.25
CA ARG A 302 -11.76 -31.46 -12.69
C ARG A 302 -10.58 -30.65 -13.22
N VAL A 303 -9.59 -31.33 -13.77
CA VAL A 303 -8.43 -30.70 -14.39
C VAL A 303 -8.84 -30.08 -15.73
N ILE A 304 -8.95 -28.76 -15.78
CA ILE A 304 -9.43 -28.01 -16.97
C ILE A 304 -8.34 -27.91 -18.03
N LEU A 305 -7.10 -27.60 -17.61
CA LEU A 305 -5.97 -27.39 -18.50
C LEU A 305 -4.67 -27.76 -17.78
N GLU A 306 -3.77 -28.42 -18.50
CA GLU A 306 -2.38 -28.63 -18.09
C GLU A 306 -1.43 -28.09 -19.15
N ILE A 307 -0.34 -27.49 -18.69
CA ILE A 307 0.69 -26.90 -19.55
C ILE A 307 2.04 -27.39 -19.01
N ASP A 308 2.84 -28.02 -19.87
CA ASP A 308 4.19 -28.45 -19.52
C ASP A 308 5.09 -27.23 -19.30
N GLU A 309 5.83 -27.24 -18.19
CA GLU A 309 6.78 -26.19 -17.81
C GLU A 309 8.21 -26.66 -18.05
N PRO A 310 8.94 -26.04 -19.01
CA PRO A 310 10.30 -26.46 -19.33
C PRO A 310 11.35 -26.01 -18.29
N ALA A 311 10.99 -25.11 -17.37
CA ALA A 311 11.82 -24.70 -16.24
C ALA A 311 10.97 -24.37 -15.01
N SER A 312 11.62 -24.28 -13.85
CA SER A 312 10.98 -24.10 -12.54
C SER A 312 10.64 -22.63 -12.21
N ASN A 313 10.73 -21.72 -13.17
CA ASN A 313 10.47 -20.29 -12.99
C ASN A 313 9.68 -19.72 -14.16
N HIS A 314 9.16 -18.51 -14.00
CA HIS A 314 8.18 -17.83 -14.85
C HIS A 314 6.87 -18.61 -14.96
N ASN A 315 6.34 -19.00 -13.81
CA ASN A 315 5.14 -19.82 -13.75
C ASN A 315 3.84 -19.03 -13.91
N GLY A 316 3.88 -17.69 -13.98
CA GLY A 316 2.69 -16.84 -13.99
C GLY A 316 1.76 -17.16 -12.82
N GLY A 317 0.45 -17.25 -13.07
CA GLY A 317 -0.47 -17.86 -12.12
C GLY A 317 -1.69 -17.02 -11.73
N GLN A 318 -1.88 -15.85 -12.32
CA GLN A 318 -3.14 -15.14 -12.15
C GLN A 318 -4.28 -15.85 -12.89
N LEU A 319 -5.38 -16.05 -12.16
CA LEU A 319 -6.69 -16.38 -12.71
C LEU A 319 -7.65 -15.23 -12.42
N LEU A 320 -8.47 -14.86 -13.38
CA LEU A 320 -9.56 -13.91 -13.15
C LEU A 320 -10.70 -14.13 -14.14
N PHE A 321 -11.89 -13.67 -13.78
CA PHE A 321 -12.99 -13.51 -14.71
C PHE A 321 -13.11 -12.04 -15.08
N ALA A 322 -13.16 -11.75 -16.38
CA ALA A 322 -13.46 -10.41 -16.85
C ALA A 322 -14.97 -10.20 -17.00
N ASP A 323 -15.38 -8.99 -17.37
CA ASP A 323 -16.79 -8.61 -17.52
C ASP A 323 -17.54 -9.40 -18.61
N ASP A 324 -16.82 -10.02 -19.52
CA ASP A 324 -17.38 -10.90 -20.56
C ASP A 324 -17.73 -12.30 -20.04
N GLY A 325 -17.41 -12.61 -18.77
CA GLY A 325 -17.75 -13.87 -18.12
C GLY A 325 -16.80 -15.02 -18.42
N TYR A 326 -15.74 -14.81 -19.20
CA TYR A 326 -14.75 -15.86 -19.50
C TYR A 326 -13.63 -15.92 -18.47
N LEU A 327 -13.01 -17.10 -18.35
CA LEU A 327 -11.85 -17.30 -17.49
C LEU A 327 -10.60 -16.89 -18.25
N TYR A 328 -9.86 -15.93 -17.69
CA TYR A 328 -8.55 -15.53 -18.17
C TYR A 328 -7.46 -16.22 -17.34
N ILE A 329 -6.43 -16.71 -18.02
CA ILE A 329 -5.30 -17.43 -17.43
C ILE A 329 -4.02 -16.78 -17.92
N PHE A 330 -3.19 -16.30 -16.98
CA PHE A 330 -1.93 -15.62 -17.30
C PHE A 330 -0.76 -16.58 -17.01
N THR A 331 -0.06 -16.95 -18.06
CA THR A 331 1.07 -17.88 -18.03
C THR A 331 2.36 -17.14 -18.33
N GLY A 332 3.43 -17.45 -17.60
CA GLY A 332 4.76 -17.00 -17.99
C GLY A 332 5.33 -17.83 -19.15
N ASP A 333 6.45 -17.41 -19.70
CA ASP A 333 7.11 -17.99 -20.88
C ASP A 333 7.73 -19.38 -20.65
N GLY A 334 7.70 -19.87 -19.41
CA GLY A 334 8.26 -21.14 -18.97
C GLY A 334 9.74 -21.09 -18.59
N GLY A 335 10.28 -19.89 -18.39
CA GLY A 335 11.50 -19.70 -17.65
C GLY A 335 12.78 -19.62 -18.48
N MET A 336 13.91 -19.71 -17.77
CA MET A 336 15.25 -19.46 -18.28
C MET A 336 15.48 -18.05 -18.86
N ALA A 337 16.75 -17.63 -18.85
CA ALA A 337 17.11 -16.31 -19.34
C ALA A 337 16.83 -16.16 -20.85
N GLY A 338 15.96 -15.21 -21.20
CA GLY A 338 15.67 -14.84 -22.58
C GLY A 338 14.85 -15.85 -23.36
N ASP A 339 13.95 -16.61 -22.73
CA ASP A 339 12.96 -17.50 -23.37
C ASP A 339 13.56 -18.37 -24.51
N PRO A 340 14.53 -19.25 -24.23
CA PRO A 340 15.33 -19.94 -25.24
C PRO A 340 14.56 -20.98 -26.06
N PHE A 341 13.25 -21.10 -25.87
CA PHE A 341 12.45 -22.19 -26.39
C PHE A 341 12.03 -21.94 -27.85
N GLY A 342 12.52 -22.80 -28.75
CA GLY A 342 12.25 -22.68 -30.18
C GLY A 342 12.95 -21.48 -30.85
N LYS A 343 12.47 -21.11 -32.04
CA LYS A 343 13.14 -20.09 -32.89
C LYS A 343 13.00 -18.66 -32.33
N PHE A 344 11.86 -18.36 -31.73
CA PHE A 344 11.50 -17.00 -31.31
C PHE A 344 11.08 -16.89 -29.83
N GLY A 345 11.17 -18.00 -29.07
CA GLY A 345 10.64 -18.07 -27.71
C GLY A 345 9.20 -18.55 -27.65
N ASN A 346 8.80 -19.12 -26.52
CA ASN A 346 7.43 -19.46 -26.19
C ASN A 346 6.51 -18.23 -26.24
N ALA A 347 6.96 -17.08 -25.73
CA ALA A 347 6.16 -15.86 -25.64
C ALA A 347 5.66 -15.37 -27.02
N GLN A 348 6.53 -15.43 -28.04
CA GLN A 348 6.17 -15.07 -29.43
C GLN A 348 5.52 -16.22 -30.22
N ASN A 349 5.65 -17.47 -29.75
CA ASN A 349 5.08 -18.63 -30.42
C ASN A 349 3.59 -18.78 -30.06
N LYS A 350 2.68 -18.45 -30.99
CA LYS A 350 1.24 -18.61 -30.78
C LYS A 350 0.78 -20.08 -30.72
N SER A 351 1.59 -21.03 -31.18
CA SER A 351 1.31 -22.47 -31.01
C SER A 351 1.54 -22.96 -29.57
N ALA A 352 2.20 -22.16 -28.72
CA ALA A 352 2.41 -22.45 -27.31
C ALA A 352 1.35 -21.78 -26.43
N LEU A 353 1.15 -22.33 -25.24
CA LEU A 353 0.28 -21.74 -24.19
C LEU A 353 1.06 -20.95 -23.14
N LEU A 354 2.41 -20.99 -23.19
CA LEU A 354 3.30 -20.25 -22.30
C LEU A 354 3.60 -18.85 -22.86
N GLY A 355 3.75 -17.87 -21.97
CA GLY A 355 3.96 -16.45 -22.29
C GLY A 355 2.73 -15.86 -22.96
N LYS A 356 1.55 -16.11 -22.38
CA LYS A 356 0.23 -15.74 -22.93
C LYS A 356 -0.71 -15.18 -21.86
N ALA A 357 -1.65 -14.36 -22.32
CA ALA A 357 -2.96 -14.28 -21.72
C ALA A 357 -3.89 -15.22 -22.50
N LEU A 358 -4.40 -16.26 -21.84
CA LEU A 358 -5.37 -17.20 -22.41
C LEU A 358 -6.79 -16.80 -21.98
N ARG A 359 -7.79 -17.13 -22.79
CA ARG A 359 -9.21 -16.88 -22.51
C ARG A 359 -10.06 -18.07 -22.94
N ILE A 360 -10.75 -18.68 -21.98
CA ILE A 360 -11.56 -19.88 -22.19
C ILE A 360 -12.96 -19.75 -21.58
N ASP A 361 -13.90 -20.52 -22.13
CA ASP A 361 -15.27 -20.63 -21.64
C ASP A 361 -15.45 -21.90 -20.81
N VAL A 362 -15.76 -21.72 -19.52
CA VAL A 362 -15.93 -22.79 -18.53
C VAL A 362 -17.41 -23.02 -18.17
N ASP A 363 -18.33 -22.32 -18.83
CA ASP A 363 -19.76 -22.50 -18.62
C ASP A 363 -20.30 -23.72 -19.39
N ASP A 364 -21.35 -24.34 -18.84
CA ASP A 364 -22.01 -25.53 -19.41
C ASP A 364 -21.04 -26.67 -19.78
N ASN A 365 -20.00 -26.86 -18.95
CA ASN A 365 -18.94 -27.85 -19.15
C ASN A 365 -19.24 -29.20 -18.45
N GLU A 366 -20.44 -29.39 -17.88
CA GLU A 366 -20.82 -30.63 -17.16
C GLU A 366 -20.98 -31.83 -18.10
N ARG A 367 -21.35 -31.57 -19.36
CA ARG A 367 -21.55 -32.58 -20.40
C ARG A 367 -20.83 -32.11 -21.66
N GLY A 368 -19.70 -32.74 -21.99
CA GLY A 368 -18.90 -32.40 -23.17
C GLY A 368 -17.47 -32.00 -22.81
N PRO A 369 -16.83 -31.10 -23.58
CA PRO A 369 -15.45 -30.69 -23.33
C PRO A 369 -15.35 -29.93 -22.00
N LEU A 370 -14.19 -30.00 -21.35
CA LEU A 370 -13.94 -29.39 -20.05
C LEU A 370 -13.98 -27.86 -20.09
N TYR A 371 -13.70 -27.29 -21.25
CA TYR A 371 -13.90 -25.89 -21.60
C TYR A 371 -14.18 -25.77 -23.10
N ARG A 372 -14.69 -24.61 -23.51
CA ARG A 372 -14.83 -24.21 -24.92
C ARG A 372 -13.93 -23.02 -25.23
N ILE A 373 -13.73 -22.79 -26.52
CA ILE A 373 -13.06 -21.59 -27.01
C ILE A 373 -14.13 -20.52 -27.27
N PRO A 374 -14.01 -19.31 -26.70
CA PRO A 374 -14.84 -18.19 -27.10
C PRO A 374 -14.74 -17.94 -28.60
N PRO A 375 -15.87 -17.84 -29.33
CA PRO A 375 -15.85 -17.75 -30.79
C PRO A 375 -15.18 -16.48 -31.31
N ASP A 376 -15.07 -15.46 -30.46
CA ASP A 376 -14.42 -14.20 -30.79
C ASP A 376 -12.95 -14.16 -30.38
N ASN A 377 -12.32 -15.22 -29.86
CA ASN A 377 -10.88 -15.22 -29.60
C ASN A 377 -10.09 -14.84 -30.88
N PRO A 378 -9.02 -14.05 -30.77
CA PRO A 378 -8.40 -13.38 -31.93
C PRO A 378 -7.73 -14.33 -32.93
N PHE A 379 -7.33 -15.53 -32.50
CA PHE A 379 -6.53 -16.45 -33.31
C PHE A 379 -7.25 -17.77 -33.67
N VAL A 380 -8.57 -17.85 -33.49
CA VAL A 380 -9.36 -19.08 -33.72
C VAL A 380 -9.29 -19.62 -35.16
N HIS A 381 -8.97 -18.76 -36.12
CA HIS A 381 -8.87 -19.12 -37.54
C HIS A 381 -7.43 -19.16 -38.06
N GLU A 382 -6.43 -18.94 -37.18
CA GLU A 382 -5.01 -19.02 -37.53
C GLU A 382 -4.55 -20.47 -37.32
N ARG A 383 -4.15 -21.14 -38.42
CA ARG A 383 -3.88 -22.59 -38.45
C ARG A 383 -2.82 -23.05 -37.45
N ASP A 384 -1.81 -22.21 -37.22
CA ASP A 384 -0.67 -22.48 -36.34
C ASP A 384 -0.72 -21.63 -35.07
N ALA A 385 -1.93 -21.36 -34.57
CA ALA A 385 -2.13 -20.70 -33.29
C ALA A 385 -3.03 -21.55 -32.39
N ARG A 386 -2.77 -21.47 -31.08
CA ARG A 386 -3.66 -22.04 -30.08
C ARG A 386 -4.90 -21.15 -29.96
N PRO A 387 -6.11 -21.71 -30.14
CA PRO A 387 -7.34 -20.92 -30.12
C PRO A 387 -7.64 -20.34 -28.73
N GLU A 388 -7.00 -20.85 -27.67
CA GLU A 388 -7.06 -20.30 -26.31
C GLU A 388 -6.39 -18.93 -26.17
N VAL A 389 -5.45 -18.58 -27.07
CA VAL A 389 -4.64 -17.37 -26.94
C VAL A 389 -5.50 -16.13 -27.18
N TYR A 390 -5.54 -15.26 -26.17
CA TYR A 390 -6.17 -13.94 -26.24
C TYR A 390 -5.16 -12.84 -26.51
N ALA A 391 -4.00 -12.89 -25.85
CA ALA A 391 -2.86 -12.02 -26.12
C ALA A 391 -1.55 -12.79 -25.88
N TYR A 392 -0.44 -12.30 -26.41
CA TYR A 392 0.85 -13.00 -26.37
C TYR A 392 2.03 -12.04 -26.23
N GLY A 393 3.24 -12.59 -26.12
CA GLY A 393 4.45 -11.80 -26.02
C GLY A 393 4.70 -11.25 -24.62
N VAL A 394 4.27 -11.97 -23.58
CA VAL A 394 4.48 -11.62 -22.18
C VAL A 394 5.57 -12.51 -21.59
N ARG A 395 6.31 -12.02 -20.58
CA ARG A 395 7.41 -12.77 -19.95
C ARG A 395 6.92 -13.58 -18.76
N ASN A 396 6.48 -12.90 -17.71
CA ASN A 396 5.96 -13.47 -16.48
C ASN A 396 4.98 -12.49 -15.84
N MET A 397 3.81 -12.33 -16.46
CA MET A 397 2.70 -11.57 -15.88
C MET A 397 2.28 -12.20 -14.56
N TRP A 398 2.59 -11.53 -13.45
CA TRP A 398 2.41 -12.08 -12.11
C TRP A 398 1.02 -11.78 -11.55
N ARG A 399 0.72 -10.51 -11.20
CA ARG A 399 -0.65 -10.10 -10.84
C ARG A 399 -1.27 -9.24 -11.91
N CYS A 400 -2.47 -9.67 -12.27
CA CYS A 400 -3.39 -8.94 -13.11
C CYS A 400 -4.72 -8.71 -12.39
N SER A 401 -5.37 -7.61 -12.70
CA SER A 401 -6.68 -7.26 -12.15
C SER A 401 -7.58 -6.63 -13.20
N VAL A 402 -8.89 -6.76 -13.01
CA VAL A 402 -9.89 -6.11 -13.85
C VAL A 402 -10.34 -4.84 -13.15
N ASP A 403 -10.25 -3.71 -13.82
CA ASP A 403 -10.86 -2.47 -13.35
C ASP A 403 -12.38 -2.65 -13.29
N ARG A 404 -12.96 -2.64 -12.08
CA ARG A 404 -14.42 -2.72 -11.87
C ARG A 404 -15.16 -1.51 -12.44
N GLY A 405 -14.42 -0.47 -12.79
CA GLY A 405 -14.89 0.82 -13.25
C GLY A 405 -15.35 1.71 -12.10
N ASP A 406 -15.40 3.00 -12.40
CA ASP A 406 -15.93 3.98 -11.47
C ASP A 406 -17.36 3.59 -11.03
N PRO A 407 -17.67 3.54 -9.71
CA PRO A 407 -18.95 3.04 -9.24
C PRO A 407 -20.16 3.77 -9.81
N LEU A 408 -20.02 5.06 -10.13
CA LEU A 408 -21.10 5.92 -10.66
C LEU A 408 -21.14 5.90 -12.19
N THR A 409 -20.02 6.18 -12.84
CA THR A 409 -19.95 6.40 -14.29
C THR A 409 -19.66 5.13 -15.09
N LYS A 410 -19.18 4.07 -14.42
CA LYS A 410 -18.66 2.82 -15.02
C LYS A 410 -17.43 3.02 -15.90
N GLU A 411 -16.83 4.20 -15.88
CA GLU A 411 -15.63 4.52 -16.64
C GLU A 411 -14.47 3.61 -16.23
N GLY A 412 -13.76 3.08 -17.22
CA GLY A 412 -12.62 2.18 -17.05
C GLY A 412 -12.99 0.71 -16.83
N LYS A 413 -14.28 0.39 -16.69
CA LYS A 413 -14.78 -0.97 -16.45
C LYS A 413 -14.28 -1.97 -17.51
N GLY A 414 -13.79 -3.12 -17.06
CA GLY A 414 -13.40 -4.26 -17.90
C GLY A 414 -11.97 -4.21 -18.43
N ARG A 415 -11.23 -3.14 -18.15
CA ARG A 415 -9.80 -3.02 -18.50
C ARG A 415 -8.97 -3.96 -17.63
N ILE A 416 -8.04 -4.70 -18.23
CA ILE A 416 -7.17 -5.64 -17.53
C ILE A 416 -5.78 -5.02 -17.38
N PHE A 417 -5.34 -4.82 -16.14
CA PHE A 417 -4.00 -4.33 -15.81
C PHE A 417 -3.14 -5.48 -15.35
N CYS A 418 -1.87 -5.53 -15.77
CA CYS A 418 -0.92 -6.56 -15.37
C CYS A 418 0.43 -5.97 -15.05
N GLY A 419 1.13 -6.52 -14.04
CA GLY A 419 2.58 -6.36 -13.92
C GLY A 419 3.30 -7.51 -14.59
N ASP A 420 4.19 -7.21 -15.54
CA ASP A 420 5.03 -8.20 -16.23
C ASP A 420 6.49 -8.07 -15.78
N VAL A 421 7.03 -9.15 -15.21
CA VAL A 421 8.37 -9.16 -14.60
C VAL A 421 9.45 -9.20 -15.67
N GLY A 422 10.32 -8.19 -15.64
CA GLY A 422 11.43 -8.00 -16.55
C GLY A 422 12.55 -9.04 -16.44
N GLN A 423 13.51 -8.99 -17.37
CA GLN A 423 14.65 -9.91 -17.37
C GLN A 423 15.87 -9.33 -16.65
N ASN A 424 16.23 -8.07 -16.90
CA ASN A 424 17.47 -7.45 -16.43
C ASN A 424 17.44 -5.91 -16.37
N LYS A 425 16.55 -5.25 -17.13
CA LYS A 425 16.59 -3.81 -17.34
C LYS A 425 15.35 -3.09 -16.85
N TYR A 426 14.17 -3.61 -17.15
CA TYR A 426 12.91 -2.92 -16.89
C TYR A 426 11.85 -3.87 -16.40
N GLU A 427 11.14 -3.43 -15.38
CA GLU A 427 9.84 -3.95 -14.99
C GLU A 427 8.74 -3.13 -15.68
N GLU A 428 7.59 -3.74 -15.96
CA GLU A 428 6.54 -3.06 -16.73
C GLU A 428 5.09 -3.32 -16.26
N ILE A 429 4.24 -2.35 -16.52
CA ILE A 429 2.79 -2.41 -16.33
C ILE A 429 2.11 -2.31 -17.69
N ASP A 430 1.25 -3.28 -17.98
CA ASP A 430 0.53 -3.40 -19.24
C ASP A 430 -0.98 -3.28 -19.08
N LEU A 431 -1.60 -2.77 -20.15
CA LEU A 431 -3.03 -2.85 -20.35
C LEU A 431 -3.32 -3.98 -21.35
N VAL A 432 -3.88 -5.09 -20.87
CA VAL A 432 -4.08 -6.30 -21.68
C VAL A 432 -5.28 -6.16 -22.62
N GLU A 433 -5.02 -6.26 -23.92
CA GLU A 433 -5.98 -6.07 -25.00
C GLU A 433 -6.00 -7.28 -25.96
N LYS A 434 -7.16 -7.47 -26.59
CA LYS A 434 -7.43 -8.58 -27.52
C LYS A 434 -6.45 -8.58 -28.70
N GLY A 435 -5.77 -9.70 -28.89
CA GLY A 435 -4.91 -9.98 -30.04
C GLY A 435 -3.57 -9.24 -30.03
N ARG A 436 -3.26 -8.48 -28.98
CA ARG A 436 -2.02 -7.72 -28.89
C ARG A 436 -0.81 -8.58 -28.56
N ASN A 437 0.35 -8.09 -28.98
CA ASN A 437 1.67 -8.62 -28.71
C ASN A 437 2.39 -7.68 -27.72
N TYR A 438 2.77 -8.17 -26.54
CA TYR A 438 3.50 -7.37 -25.54
C TYR A 438 5.02 -7.39 -25.74
N GLY A 439 5.47 -7.99 -26.85
CA GLY A 439 6.82 -7.79 -27.36
C GLY A 439 7.89 -8.69 -26.78
N TRP A 440 7.70 -9.36 -25.63
CA TRP A 440 8.70 -10.29 -25.09
C TRP A 440 8.85 -11.52 -26.00
N ARG A 441 10.05 -11.98 -26.37
CA ARG A 441 11.40 -11.53 -25.94
C ARG A 441 12.11 -10.51 -26.85
N ALA A 442 11.39 -9.88 -27.77
CA ALA A 442 11.95 -8.83 -28.63
C ALA A 442 12.24 -7.55 -27.81
N LYS A 443 11.30 -7.15 -26.95
CA LYS A 443 11.39 -5.99 -26.07
C LYS A 443 11.27 -6.37 -24.60
N GLU A 444 11.74 -5.45 -23.76
CA GLU A 444 11.67 -5.45 -22.31
C GLU A 444 11.50 -3.98 -21.89
N GLY A 445 10.32 -3.61 -21.39
CA GLY A 445 9.95 -2.21 -21.23
C GLY A 445 10.01 -1.46 -22.56
N PHE A 446 10.55 -0.24 -22.52
CA PHE A 446 10.76 0.57 -23.72
C PHE A 446 12.03 0.20 -24.52
N SER A 447 12.73 -0.88 -24.16
CA SER A 447 14.04 -1.24 -24.73
C SER A 447 14.02 -2.54 -25.53
N CYS A 448 14.80 -2.61 -26.61
CA CYS A 448 15.05 -3.88 -27.27
C CYS A 448 15.89 -4.81 -26.38
N TYR A 449 15.40 -6.04 -26.19
CA TYR A 449 16.13 -7.14 -25.59
C TYR A 449 16.87 -7.94 -26.68
N ASP A 450 16.13 -8.71 -27.51
CA ASP A 450 16.67 -9.33 -28.71
C ASP A 450 16.68 -8.31 -29.86
N LYS A 451 17.86 -7.73 -30.12
CA LYS A 451 18.02 -6.71 -31.17
C LYS A 451 17.61 -7.19 -32.56
N LYS A 452 17.75 -8.48 -32.87
CA LYS A 452 17.40 -9.02 -34.19
C LYS A 452 15.89 -9.16 -34.32
N LEU A 453 15.23 -9.65 -33.27
CA LEU A 453 13.79 -9.78 -33.24
C LEU A 453 13.12 -8.40 -33.14
N CYS A 454 13.61 -7.51 -32.28
CA CYS A 454 13.11 -6.14 -32.10
C CYS A 454 13.18 -5.29 -33.38
N ALA A 455 14.12 -5.58 -34.29
CA ALA A 455 14.21 -4.90 -35.58
C ALA A 455 13.11 -5.34 -36.58
N ASN A 456 12.34 -6.38 -36.26
CA ASN A 456 11.23 -6.84 -37.10
C ASN A 456 9.99 -5.99 -36.84
N SER A 457 9.74 -5.02 -37.73
CA SER A 457 8.54 -4.16 -37.66
C SER A 457 7.21 -4.91 -37.83
N SER A 458 7.22 -6.17 -38.27
CA SER A 458 6.02 -6.99 -38.37
C SER A 458 5.57 -7.62 -37.04
N LEU A 459 6.28 -7.35 -35.94
CA LEU A 459 5.86 -7.84 -34.61
C LEU A 459 4.61 -7.14 -34.07
N ASP A 460 4.35 -5.91 -34.52
CA ASP A 460 3.22 -5.06 -34.08
C ASP A 460 3.06 -5.05 -32.54
N ASP A 461 4.19 -4.87 -31.85
CA ASP A 461 4.23 -4.93 -30.40
C ASP A 461 3.69 -3.64 -29.76
N VAL A 462 2.99 -3.82 -28.64
CA VAL A 462 2.42 -2.76 -27.81
C VAL A 462 3.40 -2.45 -26.68
N LEU A 463 3.64 -1.17 -26.44
CA LEU A 463 4.48 -0.71 -25.34
C LEU A 463 3.68 -0.66 -24.03
N PRO A 464 4.34 -0.89 -22.87
CA PRO A 464 3.69 -0.81 -21.58
C PRO A 464 3.20 0.61 -21.29
N ILE A 465 2.16 0.72 -20.46
CA ILE A 465 1.64 2.02 -20.01
C ILE A 465 2.62 2.70 -19.03
N TYR A 466 3.46 1.90 -18.37
CA TYR A 466 4.54 2.37 -17.51
C TYR A 466 5.64 1.31 -17.43
N ALA A 467 6.90 1.72 -17.44
CA ALA A 467 8.03 0.84 -17.18
C ALA A 467 9.10 1.57 -16.36
N TYR A 468 9.74 0.84 -15.46
CA TYR A 468 10.76 1.39 -14.56
C TYR A 468 12.02 0.53 -14.52
N PRO A 469 13.21 1.13 -14.38
CA PRO A 469 14.47 0.41 -14.51
C PRO A 469 14.83 -0.39 -13.25
N HIS A 470 15.65 -1.45 -13.39
CA HIS A 470 16.08 -2.33 -12.29
C HIS A 470 16.84 -1.66 -11.14
N LYS A 471 17.24 -0.39 -11.31
CA LYS A 471 17.79 0.44 -10.24
C LYS A 471 16.73 0.91 -9.23
N MET A 472 15.47 0.87 -9.61
CA MET A 472 14.32 1.33 -8.82
C MET A 472 13.63 0.16 -8.11
N GLY A 473 13.31 -0.91 -8.84
CA GLY A 473 12.78 -2.20 -8.35
C GLY A 473 13.11 -3.29 -9.36
N LYS A 474 12.95 -4.58 -9.03
CA LYS A 474 13.47 -5.71 -9.83
C LYS A 474 12.48 -6.86 -10.06
N SER A 475 11.25 -6.69 -9.60
CA SER A 475 10.22 -7.71 -9.76
C SER A 475 8.88 -7.03 -9.49
N VAL A 476 8.25 -6.51 -10.54
CA VAL A 476 6.94 -5.90 -10.40
C VAL A 476 5.93 -6.94 -9.96
N THR A 477 5.20 -6.62 -8.90
CA THR A 477 4.16 -7.51 -8.38
C THR A 477 2.88 -7.38 -9.20
N GLY A 478 2.62 -6.21 -9.76
CA GLY A 478 1.31 -5.82 -10.27
C GLY A 478 0.44 -5.21 -9.16
N GLY A 479 -0.84 -4.96 -9.46
CA GLY A 479 -1.69 -4.16 -8.58
C GLY A 479 -3.16 -4.10 -9.03
N TYR A 480 -3.90 -3.14 -8.46
CA TYR A 480 -5.33 -2.93 -8.72
C TYR A 480 -5.63 -1.45 -8.91
N ILE A 481 -6.62 -1.15 -9.77
CA ILE A 481 -7.29 0.15 -9.75
C ILE A 481 -8.15 0.19 -8.49
N TYR A 482 -7.90 1.12 -7.57
CA TYR A 482 -8.73 1.27 -6.38
C TYR A 482 -10.13 1.74 -6.78
N ARG A 483 -11.14 0.93 -6.43
CA ARG A 483 -12.59 1.18 -6.63
C ARG A 483 -13.39 1.00 -5.34
N GLY A 484 -12.71 1.01 -4.20
CA GLY A 484 -13.31 0.93 -2.88
C GLY A 484 -14.17 2.15 -2.56
N CYS A 485 -15.03 1.97 -1.57
CA CYS A 485 -15.96 2.99 -1.12
C CYS A 485 -15.33 3.91 -0.07
N GLU A 486 -14.48 3.38 0.82
CA GLU A 486 -14.06 4.07 2.04
C GLU A 486 -13.14 5.26 1.80
N TYR A 487 -12.27 5.22 0.78
CA TYR A 487 -11.24 6.23 0.55
C TYR A 487 -11.38 6.91 -0.83
N PRO A 488 -12.23 7.96 -0.94
CA PRO A 488 -12.54 8.61 -2.21
C PRO A 488 -11.33 9.17 -2.98
N ASN A 489 -10.27 9.57 -2.27
CA ASN A 489 -9.07 10.14 -2.91
C ASN A 489 -8.30 9.12 -3.74
N LEU A 490 -8.44 7.82 -3.42
CA LEU A 490 -7.75 6.73 -4.10
C LEU A 490 -8.49 6.27 -5.37
N ASN A 491 -9.76 6.65 -5.56
CA ASN A 491 -10.57 6.19 -6.68
C ASN A 491 -9.90 6.45 -8.04
N GLY A 492 -9.73 5.38 -8.82
CA GLY A 492 -9.12 5.42 -10.15
C GLY A 492 -7.58 5.43 -10.17
N MET A 493 -6.93 5.30 -9.02
CA MET A 493 -5.48 5.09 -8.95
C MET A 493 -5.15 3.61 -9.10
N TYR A 494 -4.24 3.26 -10.02
CA TYR A 494 -3.65 1.93 -10.10
C TYR A 494 -2.55 1.85 -9.05
N ILE A 495 -2.79 1.14 -7.95
CA ILE A 495 -1.82 0.96 -6.86
C ILE A 495 -1.18 -0.40 -7.02
N PHE A 496 0.16 -0.43 -7.07
CA PHE A 496 0.96 -1.61 -7.35
C PHE A 496 2.24 -1.60 -6.52
N GLY A 497 2.96 -2.72 -6.53
CA GLY A 497 4.20 -2.85 -5.76
C GLY A 497 5.31 -3.58 -6.52
N ASP A 498 6.47 -3.63 -5.90
CA ASP A 498 7.64 -4.37 -6.37
C ASP A 498 8.14 -5.30 -5.26
N PHE A 499 8.23 -6.59 -5.57
CA PHE A 499 8.56 -7.66 -4.64
C PHE A 499 9.95 -7.48 -4.02
N MET A 500 10.96 -7.08 -4.79
CA MET A 500 12.35 -7.03 -4.31
C MET A 500 12.69 -5.76 -3.53
N SER A 501 12.15 -4.62 -3.95
CA SER A 501 12.43 -3.33 -3.31
C SER A 501 11.45 -3.00 -2.19
N GLY A 502 10.29 -3.65 -2.16
CA GLY A 502 9.20 -3.34 -1.25
C GLY A 502 8.50 -2.03 -1.51
N ARG A 503 8.78 -1.38 -2.66
CA ARG A 503 8.12 -0.12 -3.02
C ARG A 503 6.64 -0.33 -3.26
N LEU A 504 5.84 0.62 -2.79
CA LEU A 504 4.46 0.81 -3.20
C LEU A 504 4.41 2.05 -4.09
N MET A 505 3.64 1.97 -5.16
CA MET A 505 3.61 2.97 -6.23
C MET A 505 2.19 3.13 -6.73
N SER A 506 1.92 4.24 -7.41
CA SER A 506 0.66 4.43 -8.10
C SER A 506 0.80 5.08 -9.47
N LEU A 507 -0.11 4.72 -10.36
CA LEU A 507 -0.35 5.39 -11.62
C LEU A 507 -1.76 5.97 -11.64
N LYS A 508 -1.90 7.18 -12.16
CA LYS A 508 -3.21 7.80 -12.38
C LYS A 508 -3.33 8.28 -13.83
N GLU A 509 -4.36 7.81 -14.52
CA GLU A 509 -4.60 8.23 -15.90
C GLU A 509 -5.11 9.68 -15.94
N ASN A 510 -4.39 10.51 -16.68
CA ASN A 510 -4.82 11.85 -17.04
C ASN A 510 -5.83 11.75 -18.20
N ARG A 511 -7.11 11.94 -17.88
CA ARG A 511 -8.24 11.76 -18.81
C ARG A 511 -8.16 12.56 -20.10
N ASN A 512 -7.52 13.72 -20.09
CA ASN A 512 -7.44 14.58 -21.27
C ASN A 512 -6.33 14.15 -22.24
N THR A 513 -5.30 13.49 -21.72
CA THR A 513 -4.08 13.17 -22.48
C THR A 513 -3.84 11.67 -22.63
N HIS A 514 -4.57 10.84 -21.89
CA HIS A 514 -4.36 9.39 -21.75
C HIS A 514 -2.95 9.00 -21.30
N ARG A 515 -2.25 9.94 -20.64
CA ARG A 515 -0.94 9.68 -20.01
C ARG A 515 -1.14 9.20 -18.58
N TRP A 516 -0.20 8.40 -18.10
CA TRP A 516 -0.22 7.89 -16.74
C TRP A 516 0.78 8.67 -15.88
N ASP A 517 0.25 9.35 -14.87
CA ASP A 517 1.04 10.12 -13.90
C ASP A 517 1.50 9.19 -12.78
N TYR A 518 2.81 9.15 -12.56
CA TYR A 518 3.47 8.30 -11.58
C TYR A 518 3.60 8.99 -10.21
N ASN A 519 3.36 8.25 -9.12
CA ASN A 519 3.69 8.68 -7.76
C ASN A 519 4.23 7.50 -6.92
N GLU A 520 5.23 7.76 -6.09
CA GLU A 520 5.62 6.84 -5.01
C GLU A 520 4.55 6.87 -3.89
N ILE A 521 4.37 5.75 -3.18
CA ILE A 521 3.56 5.67 -1.97
C ILE A 521 4.49 5.39 -0.79
N CYS A 522 4.36 6.20 0.26
CA CYS A 522 5.15 6.11 1.48
C CYS A 522 4.24 5.98 2.69
N MET A 523 4.81 5.42 3.75
CA MET A 523 4.12 5.28 5.02
C MET A 523 4.12 6.61 5.78
N GLY A 524 2.94 7.00 6.26
CA GLY A 524 2.74 8.18 7.09
C GLY A 524 3.69 8.22 8.29
N LEU A 525 4.47 9.30 8.39
CA LEU A 525 5.34 9.56 9.54
C LEU A 525 4.65 10.43 10.59
N GLY A 526 5.17 10.40 11.82
CA GLY A 526 4.66 11.21 12.93
C GLY A 526 3.21 10.86 13.30
N ARG A 527 2.35 11.87 13.39
CA ARG A 527 0.93 11.71 13.75
C ARG A 527 0.03 11.23 12.60
N THR A 528 0.54 11.13 11.37
CA THR A 528 -0.25 10.76 10.19
C THR A 528 -0.94 9.40 10.31
N CYS A 529 -0.25 8.41 10.89
CA CYS A 529 -0.79 7.06 11.13
C CYS A 529 -1.05 6.77 12.61
N ALA A 530 -1.12 7.79 13.47
CA ALA A 530 -1.30 7.63 14.92
C ALA A 530 -2.76 7.30 15.31
N PHE A 531 -3.54 6.70 14.42
CA PHE A 531 -4.90 6.28 14.73
C PHE A 531 -4.87 4.86 15.31
N PRO A 532 -5.78 4.51 16.24
CA PRO A 532 -5.85 3.17 16.80
C PRO A 532 -5.99 2.11 15.70
N GLY A 533 -5.05 1.16 15.66
CA GLY A 533 -5.04 0.06 14.70
C GLY A 533 -4.34 0.36 13.37
N LEU A 534 -3.92 1.61 13.13
CA LEU A 534 -3.09 1.94 11.97
C LEU A 534 -1.60 1.76 12.28
N ILE A 535 -0.86 1.39 11.25
CA ILE A 535 0.59 1.22 11.27
C ILE A 535 1.22 1.91 10.05
N ASN A 536 2.52 2.14 10.14
CA ASN A 536 3.35 2.83 9.13
C ASN A 536 4.52 1.97 8.64
N ASN A 537 4.40 0.65 8.73
CA ASN A 537 5.42 -0.29 8.33
C ASN A 537 4.79 -1.59 7.85
N TYR A 538 5.56 -2.33 7.06
CA TYR A 538 5.19 -3.62 6.49
C TYR A 538 6.45 -4.39 6.13
N TYR A 539 6.34 -5.71 5.97
CA TYR A 539 7.48 -6.51 5.53
C TYR A 539 7.86 -6.25 4.08
N PRO A 540 9.17 -6.26 3.74
CA PRO A 540 9.66 -5.70 2.49
C PRO A 540 9.23 -6.47 1.24
N TYR A 541 8.96 -7.77 1.31
CA TYR A 541 8.63 -8.54 0.10
C TYR A 541 7.15 -8.45 -0.22
N VAL A 542 6.74 -7.50 -1.09
CA VAL A 542 5.35 -7.33 -1.55
C VAL A 542 5.03 -8.40 -2.60
N ILE A 543 4.30 -9.44 -2.20
CA ILE A 543 4.13 -10.66 -3.01
C ILE A 543 2.86 -10.65 -3.86
N SER A 544 1.79 -10.00 -3.39
CA SER A 544 0.52 -9.97 -4.12
C SER A 544 -0.36 -8.82 -3.66
N PHE A 545 -1.46 -8.63 -4.38
CA PHE A 545 -2.54 -7.71 -4.05
C PHE A 545 -3.87 -8.44 -4.10
N GLY A 546 -4.87 -7.92 -3.40
CA GLY A 546 -6.24 -8.41 -3.46
C GLY A 546 -7.22 -7.32 -3.06
N GLU A 547 -8.47 -7.51 -3.44
CA GLU A 547 -9.57 -6.65 -3.03
C GLU A 547 -10.63 -7.44 -2.27
N ASP A 548 -11.36 -6.77 -1.39
CA ASP A 548 -12.56 -7.33 -0.80
C ASP A 548 -13.80 -7.09 -1.69
N GLU A 549 -14.94 -7.65 -1.27
CA GLU A 549 -16.18 -7.54 -2.03
C GLU A 549 -16.69 -6.09 -2.17
N ALA A 550 -16.30 -5.20 -1.24
CA ALA A 550 -16.59 -3.76 -1.26
C ALA A 550 -15.61 -2.95 -2.14
N GLY A 551 -14.54 -3.59 -2.65
CA GLY A 551 -13.51 -2.97 -3.48
C GLY A 551 -12.39 -2.30 -2.67
N GLU A 552 -12.33 -2.50 -1.36
CA GLU A 552 -11.20 -2.04 -0.56
C GLU A 552 -9.95 -2.83 -0.92
N LEU A 553 -8.80 -2.15 -0.92
CA LEU A 553 -7.56 -2.69 -1.45
C LEU A 553 -6.61 -3.18 -0.35
N TYR A 554 -6.03 -4.34 -0.61
CA TYR A 554 -5.10 -5.02 0.27
C TYR A 554 -3.84 -5.41 -0.50
N PHE A 555 -2.73 -5.51 0.20
CA PHE A 555 -1.54 -6.18 -0.31
C PHE A 555 -1.01 -7.21 0.69
N LEU A 556 -0.29 -8.18 0.14
CA LEU A 556 0.25 -9.32 0.85
C LEU A 556 1.76 -9.16 0.83
N SER A 557 2.41 -9.23 2.00
CA SER A 557 3.85 -9.20 2.08
C SER A 557 4.41 -10.19 3.08
N THR A 558 5.71 -10.44 3.03
CA THR A 558 6.38 -11.36 3.94
C THR A 558 7.79 -10.90 4.29
N GLU A 559 8.29 -11.34 5.44
CA GLU A 559 9.68 -11.12 5.83
C GLU A 559 10.63 -12.10 5.11
N VAL A 560 10.19 -13.35 4.92
CA VAL A 560 10.99 -14.41 4.29
C VAL A 560 10.19 -15.05 3.16
N PRO A 561 10.58 -14.85 1.89
CA PRO A 561 9.82 -15.31 0.72
C PRO A 561 10.07 -16.79 0.43
N SER A 562 9.64 -17.64 1.36
CA SER A 562 9.74 -19.10 1.30
C SER A 562 8.37 -19.70 1.59
N ALA A 563 7.96 -20.69 0.80
CA ALA A 563 6.68 -21.38 0.95
C ALA A 563 6.44 -21.90 2.38
N THR A 564 7.49 -22.20 3.13
CA THR A 564 7.37 -22.79 4.48
C THR A 564 7.42 -21.78 5.63
N SER A 565 7.80 -20.53 5.36
CA SER A 565 7.97 -19.50 6.40
C SER A 565 6.63 -18.86 6.77
N PRO A 566 6.22 -18.85 8.06
CA PRO A 566 4.95 -18.29 8.50
C PRO A 566 5.04 -16.77 8.80
N THR A 567 5.78 -16.02 7.99
CA THR A 567 6.01 -14.57 8.18
C THR A 567 5.14 -13.71 7.25
N GLY A 568 4.16 -14.31 6.57
CA GLY A 568 3.23 -13.62 5.69
C GLY A 568 2.18 -12.82 6.45
N VAL A 569 1.89 -11.63 5.94
CA VAL A 569 0.94 -10.67 6.49
C VAL A 569 0.11 -10.06 5.36
N VAL A 570 -1.13 -9.70 5.66
CA VAL A 570 -2.02 -8.96 4.76
C VAL A 570 -2.32 -7.60 5.38
N TYR A 571 -2.16 -6.56 4.59
CA TYR A 571 -2.36 -5.16 4.97
C TYR A 571 -3.46 -4.54 4.13
N LYS A 572 -4.41 -3.87 4.77
CA LYS A 572 -5.37 -2.97 4.12
C LYS A 572 -4.71 -1.61 3.91
N ILE A 573 -4.87 -1.03 2.73
CA ILE A 573 -4.39 0.33 2.43
C ILE A 573 -5.40 1.36 2.94
N VAL A 574 -4.94 2.36 3.69
CA VAL A 574 -5.76 3.38 4.34
C VAL A 574 -5.30 4.78 3.92
N ASP A 575 -6.23 5.60 3.43
CA ASP A 575 -6.05 7.05 3.31
C ASP A 575 -6.42 7.71 4.65
N PRO A 576 -5.43 8.25 5.40
CA PRO A 576 -5.71 8.88 6.68
C PRO A 576 -6.28 10.30 6.52
N SER A 577 -6.26 10.89 5.32
CA SER A 577 -6.66 12.29 5.09
C SER A 577 -8.16 12.50 4.93
N ARG A 578 -8.86 11.48 4.39
CA ARG A 578 -10.30 11.55 4.13
C ARG A 578 -10.91 10.17 4.05
N ARG A 579 -12.10 10.05 4.63
CA ARG A 579 -12.97 8.88 4.45
C ARG A 579 -14.30 9.24 3.79
N ALA A 580 -15.04 8.21 3.39
CA ALA A 580 -16.44 8.32 3.07
C ALA A 580 -17.29 8.69 4.29
N PRO A 581 -18.36 9.49 4.11
CA PRO A 581 -19.26 9.85 5.20
C PRO A 581 -19.89 8.61 5.86
N PRO A 582 -20.16 8.65 7.17
CA PRO A 582 -20.85 7.59 7.90
C PRO A 582 -22.10 7.09 7.15
N GLY A 583 -22.28 5.77 7.12
CA GLY A 583 -23.41 5.12 6.44
C GLY A 583 -23.27 4.96 4.92
N LYS A 584 -22.39 5.71 4.23
CA LYS A 584 -22.24 5.59 2.77
C LYS A 584 -21.68 4.23 2.33
N CYS A 585 -20.68 3.72 3.03
CA CYS A 585 -20.01 2.46 2.70
C CYS A 585 -20.50 1.30 3.56
N HIS A 586 -21.71 1.41 4.10
CA HIS A 586 -22.28 0.35 4.91
C HIS A 586 -22.90 -0.72 4.00
N TYR A 587 -22.45 -1.95 4.19
CA TYR A 587 -23.06 -3.15 3.63
C TYR A 587 -23.53 -4.05 4.76
N THR A 588 -24.55 -4.86 4.49
CA THR A 588 -25.05 -5.89 5.42
C THR A 588 -24.66 -7.26 4.88
N PRO A 589 -23.57 -7.88 5.38
CA PRO A 589 -23.14 -9.18 4.91
C PRO A 589 -24.24 -10.24 5.10
N LEU A 590 -24.39 -11.11 4.11
CA LEU A 590 -25.20 -12.30 4.25
C LEU A 590 -24.62 -13.21 5.35
N PRO A 591 -25.47 -13.84 6.19
CA PRO A 591 -24.99 -14.71 7.26
C PRO A 591 -24.13 -15.87 6.73
N VAL A 592 -23.00 -16.12 7.39
CA VAL A 592 -22.13 -17.26 7.12
C VAL A 592 -22.38 -18.34 8.16
N GLN A 593 -22.76 -19.54 7.72
CA GLN A 593 -22.86 -20.70 8.62
C GLN A 593 -21.47 -21.23 8.95
N VAL A 594 -21.02 -21.03 10.18
CA VAL A 594 -19.69 -21.47 10.63
C VAL A 594 -19.81 -22.79 11.39
N LYS A 595 -19.15 -23.84 10.89
CA LYS A 595 -19.10 -25.17 11.53
C LYS A 595 -17.78 -25.49 12.23
N SER A 596 -16.72 -24.73 11.95
CA SER A 596 -15.42 -24.84 12.61
C SER A 596 -15.28 -23.85 13.76
N LYS A 597 -14.23 -23.97 14.58
CA LYS A 597 -13.89 -22.90 15.52
C LYS A 597 -13.45 -21.65 14.76
N LEU A 598 -13.65 -20.50 15.39
CA LEU A 598 -13.16 -19.21 14.95
C LEU A 598 -11.91 -18.83 15.73
N VAL A 599 -10.89 -18.39 15.00
CA VAL A 599 -9.67 -17.80 15.54
C VAL A 599 -9.81 -16.29 15.40
N ALA A 600 -9.94 -15.59 16.53
CA ALA A 600 -10.00 -14.14 16.54
C ALA A 600 -8.66 -13.56 16.05
N PHE A 601 -8.74 -12.56 15.17
CA PHE A 601 -7.56 -11.86 14.70
C PHE A 601 -6.98 -10.96 15.79
N LYS A 602 -5.64 -10.95 15.88
CA LYS A 602 -4.88 -10.07 16.76
C LYS A 602 -3.72 -9.51 15.95
N PRO A 603 -3.65 -8.18 15.74
CA PRO A 603 -2.49 -7.55 15.14
C PRO A 603 -1.22 -7.87 15.93
N LYS A 604 -0.10 -7.98 15.23
CA LYS A 604 1.23 -8.16 15.83
C LYS A 604 2.13 -6.96 15.58
N GLU A 605 1.97 -6.29 14.45
CA GLU A 605 2.73 -5.11 14.11
C GLU A 605 2.21 -3.88 14.85
N THR A 606 3.13 -2.98 15.16
CA THR A 606 2.84 -1.72 15.86
C THR A 606 3.42 -0.54 15.08
N LEU A 607 2.87 0.65 15.32
CA LEU A 607 3.41 1.89 14.78
C LEU A 607 4.88 2.09 15.22
N ILE A 608 5.78 2.42 14.29
CA ILE A 608 7.21 2.63 14.55
C ILE A 608 7.54 4.13 14.50
N GLY A 609 8.49 4.56 15.34
CA GLY A 609 8.99 5.95 15.36
C GLY A 609 8.10 6.91 16.14
N PHE A 610 7.14 6.37 16.91
CA PHE A 610 6.28 7.12 17.81
C PHE A 610 6.20 6.36 19.14
N GLU A 611 6.69 6.96 20.22
CA GLU A 611 6.38 6.47 21.57
C GLU A 611 4.98 6.96 21.91
N MET A 612 4.03 6.03 22.03
CA MET A 612 2.76 6.33 22.67
C MET A 612 3.06 6.87 24.08
N PRO A 613 2.49 8.01 24.51
CA PRO A 613 2.66 8.49 25.86
C PRO A 613 2.37 7.35 26.84
N THR A 614 3.35 7.01 27.68
CA THR A 614 3.11 6.06 28.76
C THR A 614 1.97 6.61 29.61
N LYS A 615 1.02 5.74 30.00
CA LYS A 615 -0.08 6.09 30.91
C LYS A 615 0.45 7.01 32.01
N GLN A 616 0.13 8.29 31.96
CA GLN A 616 0.39 9.13 33.12
C GLN A 616 -0.40 8.51 34.27
N PRO A 617 0.23 8.25 35.43
CA PRO A 617 -0.53 7.92 36.61
C PRO A 617 -1.57 9.03 36.81
N PRO A 618 -2.82 8.72 37.20
CA PRO A 618 -3.71 9.77 37.65
C PRO A 618 -2.96 10.59 38.70
N LEU A 619 -2.87 11.91 38.48
CA LEU A 619 -2.33 12.85 39.46
C LEU A 619 -2.98 12.50 40.80
N SER A 620 -2.17 11.98 41.73
CA SER A 620 -2.63 11.51 43.01
C SER A 620 -3.29 12.65 43.77
N GLU A 621 -4.50 12.40 44.25
CA GLU A 621 -5.24 13.24 45.18
C GLU A 621 -4.50 13.34 46.52
N THR A 622 -3.45 14.14 46.61
CA THR A 622 -2.98 14.76 47.86
C THR A 622 -1.94 15.81 47.48
N ASP A 623 -2.30 17.08 47.59
CA ASP A 623 -1.43 18.10 48.20
C ASP A 623 -2.27 19.36 48.42
N GLU A 624 -3.01 19.33 49.52
CA GLU A 624 -3.59 20.52 50.15
C GLU A 624 -2.61 21.09 51.18
N PHE A 625 -2.42 22.41 51.09
CA PHE A 625 -2.10 23.37 52.16
C PHE A 625 -0.87 23.15 53.06
N GLY A 626 0.08 24.09 52.95
CA GLY A 626 1.01 24.36 54.04
C GLY A 626 2.08 25.41 53.72
N ALA A 627 1.74 26.70 53.73
CA ALA A 627 2.74 27.75 53.78
C ALA A 627 3.27 27.93 55.21
N LYS A 628 4.59 27.89 55.42
CA LYS A 628 5.36 28.84 56.26
C LYS A 628 6.87 28.74 56.03
N PRO A 629 7.63 29.83 56.22
CA PRO A 629 9.02 29.97 55.79
C PRO A 629 10.02 29.61 56.90
N THR A 630 11.12 28.92 56.56
CA THR A 630 12.30 28.82 57.43
C THR A 630 13.57 28.55 56.63
N GLU A 631 14.45 29.53 56.71
CA GLU A 631 15.93 29.54 56.66
C GLU A 631 16.71 28.37 56.02
N SER A 632 17.59 28.79 55.09
CA SER A 632 18.72 28.03 54.56
C SER A 632 19.82 27.77 55.60
N PRO A 633 20.54 26.66 55.46
CA PRO A 633 21.99 26.67 55.61
C PRO A 633 22.70 26.25 54.32
N HIS A 634 23.73 27.01 54.01
CA HIS A 634 24.74 26.75 52.98
C HIS A 634 25.27 25.31 53.00
N GLU A 635 25.28 24.66 51.85
CA GLU A 635 26.38 23.75 51.48
C GLU A 635 26.66 23.87 49.98
N THR A 636 27.91 24.24 49.69
CA THR A 636 28.46 24.62 48.39
C THR A 636 28.61 23.41 47.47
N THR A 637 27.97 23.43 46.30
CA THR A 637 28.34 22.57 45.17
C THR A 637 28.81 23.41 43.99
N LYS A 638 29.94 22.96 43.43
CA LYS A 638 30.83 23.65 42.50
C LYS A 638 30.16 24.01 41.17
N ASP A 639 30.50 25.19 40.69
CA ASP A 639 30.06 25.78 39.43
C ASP A 639 30.82 25.16 38.24
N TRP A 640 30.20 24.16 37.62
CA TRP A 640 30.69 23.43 36.43
C TRP A 640 30.83 24.33 35.19
N ILE A 641 30.19 25.51 35.19
CA ILE A 641 30.24 26.46 34.08
C ILE A 641 31.60 27.18 34.03
N GLN A 642 32.26 27.35 35.18
CA GLN A 642 33.58 27.99 35.22
C GLN A 642 34.71 27.05 34.77
N GLU A 643 34.56 25.73 34.98
CA GLU A 643 35.51 24.71 34.52
C GLU A 643 35.43 24.52 32.99
N LEU A 644 34.26 24.74 32.38
CA LEU A 644 34.06 24.70 30.93
C LEU A 644 34.63 25.94 30.21
N LEU A 645 34.58 27.10 30.86
CA LEU A 645 35.10 28.37 30.32
C LEU A 645 36.64 28.45 30.37
N ASP A 646 37.27 27.74 31.31
CA ASP A 646 38.74 27.63 31.38
C ASP A 646 39.31 26.60 30.39
N ILE A 647 38.52 25.58 30.01
CA ILE A 647 38.91 24.61 28.96
C ILE A 647 38.84 25.26 27.56
N LEU A 648 37.84 26.11 27.31
CA LEU A 648 37.68 26.80 26.01
C LEU A 648 38.68 27.94 25.79
N ARG A 649 39.38 28.39 26.85
CA ARG A 649 40.42 29.44 26.75
C ARG A 649 41.82 28.94 26.45
N LEU A 650 42.03 27.61 26.34
CA LEU A 650 43.34 27.01 26.04
C LEU A 650 43.51 26.53 24.59
N GLU A 651 42.51 26.74 23.71
CA GLU A 651 42.62 26.40 22.28
C GLU A 651 42.77 27.62 21.34
N GLU A 652 42.75 28.85 21.86
CA GLU A 652 42.90 30.08 21.05
C GLU A 652 44.32 30.66 20.99
N GLU A 653 45.33 30.04 21.62
CA GLU A 653 46.72 30.55 21.58
C GLU A 653 47.68 29.85 20.59
N ASP A 654 47.24 28.89 19.76
CA ASP A 654 48.16 28.19 18.84
C ASP A 654 47.90 28.41 17.33
N ILE A 655 47.13 29.44 16.94
CA ILE A 655 46.99 29.79 15.51
C ILE A 655 47.12 31.31 15.29
N MET A 656 48.35 31.82 15.42
CA MET A 656 48.76 33.05 14.74
C MET A 656 50.20 32.94 14.21
N GLY A 657 50.34 32.76 12.88
CA GLY A 657 51.63 32.98 12.21
C GLY A 657 51.72 32.58 10.73
N LYS A 658 51.44 33.54 9.83
CA LYS A 658 51.96 33.72 8.43
C LYS A 658 51.38 32.83 7.31
N THR A 659 51.14 33.23 6.06
CA THR A 659 50.87 34.49 5.29
C THR A 659 50.55 34.06 3.83
N THR A 660 49.42 34.56 3.26
CA THR A 660 49.06 34.98 1.86
C THR A 660 49.72 34.42 0.55
N PRO A 661 49.17 34.65 -0.69
CA PRO A 661 47.81 35.01 -1.16
C PRO A 661 47.28 34.25 -2.43
N PHE A 662 45.99 34.49 -2.75
CA PHE A 662 45.19 34.12 -3.94
C PHE A 662 45.64 34.75 -5.28
N PRO A 663 45.05 34.37 -6.45
CA PRO A 663 43.90 35.16 -6.96
C PRO A 663 42.75 34.39 -7.66
N THR A 664 41.56 34.92 -7.38
CA THR A 664 40.27 35.07 -8.08
C THR A 664 40.13 34.78 -9.58
N THR A 665 38.97 34.22 -9.97
CA THR A 665 38.41 34.28 -11.33
C THR A 665 36.88 34.44 -11.34
N GLU A 666 36.41 35.37 -12.17
CA GLU A 666 35.07 35.49 -12.79
C GLU A 666 35.19 36.55 -13.92
N PRO A 667 34.24 36.72 -14.87
CA PRO A 667 33.72 35.77 -15.87
C PRO A 667 33.71 36.36 -17.32
N THR A 668 33.08 35.63 -18.26
CA THR A 668 32.33 36.10 -19.47
C THR A 668 32.98 36.18 -20.89
N THR A 669 32.35 35.41 -21.82
CA THR A 669 31.87 35.69 -23.20
C THR A 669 32.75 35.94 -24.46
N THR A 670 32.30 35.25 -25.54
CA THR A 670 32.11 35.63 -26.97
C THR A 670 33.20 35.44 -28.07
N THR A 671 32.81 34.64 -29.08
CA THR A 671 33.01 34.71 -30.57
C THR A 671 34.44 34.86 -31.15
N THR A 672 34.89 34.20 -32.24
CA THR A 672 34.32 34.10 -33.61
C THR A 672 35.22 33.15 -34.46
N THR A 673 34.64 32.50 -35.49
CA THR A 673 35.19 32.06 -36.83
C THR A 673 36.70 31.74 -36.98
N THR A 674 37.19 30.73 -37.71
CA THR A 674 37.01 30.47 -39.16
C THR A 674 37.80 29.20 -39.60
N THR A 675 37.26 28.47 -40.59
CA THR A 675 37.92 27.78 -41.74
C THR A 675 38.88 26.55 -41.62
N THR A 676 38.43 25.48 -42.32
CA THR A 676 39.09 24.69 -43.41
C THR A 676 40.07 23.52 -43.16
N ALA A 677 39.75 22.45 -43.91
CA ALA A 677 40.62 21.57 -44.72
C ALA A 677 41.16 20.22 -44.15
N THR A 678 40.58 19.15 -44.72
CA THR A 678 41.10 17.80 -45.04
C THR A 678 42.43 17.80 -45.86
N PRO A 679 43.05 16.66 -46.31
CA PRO A 679 43.07 15.23 -45.90
C PRO A 679 44.47 14.52 -46.01
N ARG A 680 44.48 13.18 -45.86
CA ARG A 680 45.34 12.13 -46.52
C ARG A 680 46.62 11.62 -45.83
N HIS A 681 46.66 10.28 -45.64
CA HIS A 681 47.55 9.26 -46.29
C HIS A 681 47.83 8.11 -45.30
N SER A 682 47.26 6.91 -45.50
CA SER A 682 47.76 5.74 -46.26
C SER A 682 48.95 4.96 -45.68
N ARG A 683 48.73 3.68 -45.35
CA ARG A 683 49.47 2.44 -45.75
C ARG A 683 49.29 1.36 -44.66
N LYS A 684 48.54 0.28 -44.90
CA LYS A 684 48.88 -0.99 -45.59
C LYS A 684 50.00 -1.84 -44.93
N GLY A 685 49.62 -3.05 -44.55
CA GLY A 685 50.46 -4.26 -44.41
C GLY A 685 50.23 -4.95 -43.06
N ARG A 686 50.05 -6.26 -42.92
CA ARG A 686 50.04 -7.39 -43.85
C ARG A 686 49.49 -8.61 -43.08
N ARG A 687 48.73 -9.48 -43.77
CA ARG A 687 48.18 -10.77 -43.30
C ARG A 687 49.28 -11.79 -42.91
N LYS A 688 48.94 -12.74 -42.04
CA LYS A 688 49.05 -14.19 -42.32
C LYS A 688 48.14 -15.04 -41.41
N LYS A 689 47.35 -15.91 -42.05
CA LYS A 689 46.57 -17.03 -41.48
C LYS A 689 47.52 -18.18 -41.11
N VAL A 690 47.10 -19.08 -40.21
CA VAL A 690 46.92 -20.54 -40.42
C VAL A 690 46.15 -21.13 -39.20
N ASN A 691 45.20 -22.02 -39.49
CA ASN A 691 44.48 -22.96 -38.60
C ASN A 691 44.92 -24.38 -39.10
N PRO A 692 44.90 -25.52 -38.35
CA PRO A 692 43.63 -26.13 -37.89
C PRO A 692 43.67 -27.13 -36.69
N ARG A 693 42.46 -27.45 -36.19
CA ARG A 693 41.90 -28.72 -35.64
C ARG A 693 42.77 -29.71 -34.83
N ALA A 694 42.25 -30.12 -33.65
CA ALA A 694 42.03 -31.54 -33.29
C ALA A 694 41.02 -31.66 -32.12
N VAL A 695 40.45 -32.86 -32.01
CA VAL A 695 39.27 -33.32 -31.24
C VAL A 695 39.74 -34.26 -30.11
N LEU A 696 39.02 -34.32 -28.97
CA LEU A 696 38.51 -35.51 -28.26
C LEU A 696 38.40 -35.35 -26.72
N GLU A 697 37.19 -35.69 -26.26
CA GLU A 697 36.84 -36.50 -25.07
C GLU A 697 36.86 -36.00 -23.62
N SER A 698 35.87 -36.58 -22.94
CA SER A 698 35.23 -36.41 -21.64
C SER A 698 36.02 -36.94 -20.43
N THR A 699 35.85 -36.31 -19.27
CA THR A 699 35.33 -36.92 -18.01
C THR A 699 35.23 -35.86 -16.88
N PRO A 700 34.37 -36.08 -15.86
CA PRO A 700 33.86 -35.01 -14.99
C PRO A 700 34.78 -34.75 -13.79
N ILE A 701 34.90 -33.48 -13.39
CA ILE A 701 35.56 -33.08 -12.15
C ILE A 701 34.48 -32.61 -11.17
N LEU A 702 34.30 -33.37 -10.09
CA LEU A 702 33.66 -32.95 -8.85
C LEU A 702 34.42 -31.74 -8.29
N ILE A 703 33.72 -30.61 -8.10
CA ILE A 703 34.23 -29.44 -7.38
C ILE A 703 33.38 -29.27 -6.11
N PRO A 704 34.01 -29.13 -4.92
CA PRO A 704 33.32 -29.09 -3.65
C PRO A 704 32.63 -27.74 -3.39
N ASP A 705 31.61 -27.81 -2.53
CA ASP A 705 30.79 -26.71 -2.04
C ASP A 705 31.61 -25.50 -1.56
N VAL A 706 31.28 -24.33 -2.10
CA VAL A 706 31.69 -23.02 -1.59
C VAL A 706 30.42 -22.17 -1.40
N PRO A 707 30.21 -21.54 -0.24
CA PRO A 707 28.97 -20.83 0.07
C PRO A 707 28.80 -19.59 -0.83
N ILE A 708 27.72 -19.56 -1.60
CA ILE A 708 27.35 -18.45 -2.48
C ILE A 708 26.77 -17.31 -1.63
N THR A 709 27.38 -16.14 -1.71
CA THR A 709 26.92 -14.91 -1.07
C THR A 709 25.73 -14.28 -1.83
N ARG A 710 24.84 -13.67 -1.03
CA ARG A 710 23.47 -13.15 -1.28
C ARG A 710 23.18 -12.28 -2.53
N SER A 711 24.08 -12.04 -3.48
CA SER A 711 23.81 -11.12 -4.62
C SER A 711 23.70 -11.75 -6.00
N ARG A 712 24.03 -13.04 -6.19
CA ARG A 712 24.07 -13.67 -7.53
C ARG A 712 22.84 -14.51 -7.92
N PHE A 713 21.89 -14.75 -7.02
CA PHE A 713 20.71 -15.57 -7.32
C PHE A 713 19.67 -14.80 -8.15
N TRP A 714 19.41 -13.54 -7.81
CA TRP A 714 18.34 -12.70 -8.39
C TRP A 714 18.62 -12.06 -9.76
N SER A 715 19.75 -12.39 -10.40
CA SER A 715 20.07 -11.94 -11.78
C SER A 715 19.95 -13.08 -12.80
N ARG A 716 19.52 -14.26 -12.34
CA ARG A 716 19.24 -15.44 -13.16
C ARG A 716 17.77 -15.89 -13.09
N LEU A 717 16.97 -15.24 -12.26
CA LEU A 717 15.51 -15.23 -12.34
C LEU A 717 15.11 -14.22 -13.42
#